data_AF-A0ABC9P5K6-F1
#
_entry.id   AF-A0ABC9P5K6-F1
#
_cell.length_a   1.000
_cell.length_b   1.000
_cell.length_c   1.000
_cell.angle_alpha   90.00
_cell.angle_beta   90.00
_cell.angle_gamma   90.00
#
_symmetry.space_group_name_H-M   'P 1'
#
loop_
_entity.id
_entity.type
_entity.pdbx_description
1 polymer ?
#
loop_
_entity_poly.entity_id
_entity_poly.type
_entity_poly.pdbx_seq_one_letter_code
_entity_poly.pdbx_strand_id
1 'polypeptide(L)'
;MFKKATKLLSTMVIVAGTVVGNFSPTLALAEGVVKAGDREGMTNTVKVKDDSLADCKRILEGQAAFPVQAGETEPVDLVVVEDASGSFSDNFPHVRQAIDEVVQGLSDQDRVMLASYRGGKQFIFPDGKVKINSADYDMNVRVDTQLTHDKSQFVSGFGDVRTYGGTPTASGLKLALDTYNQTHGDLTNRKTYFLLVTDGVANTRLDGYLHKTNTNDSINEYPDPRHPFQVSVEYSNDYQGAAAEVLALNQEITNQGYEMINAYWESVESLSSVNSYFDKYKTEVGPFVKQELQQGSSTPEDFITSQSIDDFTTQLKQIVKDRLAQSTPATASLTIANQFDIQSATATDDAGNDVPVQINGQTISATSTEGYVGNITIHYEVKENTAIDAATLVSSGTMNQGTIAKEFPEATIPKNDNAHACDVTPEDPTITKDIEGQDHLDLTNRDQEFKWNVKTAFGNETSTWTQASMVDDINKVLDITDVKVTDENGKDVTANGTVTQENNKVTFEMNKQADSYDYLSGHTYTMTITTKIKTDATDEELAPYIEQGGIPNQADLNFGNEGDVLHSNKPTVTPPAPTPEDPKKPEPKQPLKPKKPLTPTNHQAPTNPVNFGKSASKGIHLPMTNTTVNPLYMIAGLIVLIVAISFGITKNKKRKN
;
A
#
# COMPACT_ATOMS: atom_id res chain seq x y z
N MET A 1 67.16 15.75 -32.16
CA MET A 1 67.21 14.45 -31.44
C MET A 1 65.78 13.91 -31.33
N PHE A 2 65.66 12.59 -31.27
CA PHE A 2 64.53 11.74 -31.67
C PHE A 2 63.09 12.12 -31.25
N LYS A 3 62.17 11.98 -32.22
CA LYS A 3 60.72 11.76 -32.07
C LYS A 3 60.43 10.37 -31.50
N LYS A 4 59.37 10.21 -30.69
CA LYS A 4 58.69 8.92 -30.49
C LYS A 4 57.27 8.96 -31.09
N ALA A 5 57.21 8.31 -32.25
CA ALA A 5 56.11 7.61 -32.92
C ALA A 5 55.49 6.50 -32.02
N THR A 6 54.37 5.83 -32.27
CA THR A 6 53.21 5.87 -33.20
C THR A 6 52.27 4.74 -32.76
N LYS A 7 50.96 4.87 -33.06
CA LYS A 7 49.90 3.83 -33.15
C LYS A 7 50.37 2.44 -33.66
N LEU A 8 49.69 1.37 -33.23
CA LEU A 8 49.03 0.42 -34.15
C LEU A 8 48.12 -0.60 -33.44
N LEU A 9 47.02 -0.91 -34.13
CA LEU A 9 46.06 -2.02 -33.94
C LEU A 9 46.77 -3.39 -33.86
N SER A 10 46.11 -4.43 -33.31
CA SER A 10 45.53 -5.52 -34.14
C SER A 10 45.01 -6.74 -33.33
N THR A 11 43.94 -7.35 -33.86
CA THR A 11 43.64 -8.80 -33.94
C THR A 11 42.80 -9.51 -32.85
N MET A 12 41.60 -9.94 -33.27
CA MET A 12 40.77 -11.03 -32.75
C MET A 12 41.48 -12.39 -32.82
N VAL A 13 41.35 -13.22 -31.77
CA VAL A 13 41.53 -14.69 -31.87
C VAL A 13 40.41 -15.38 -31.09
N ILE A 14 39.67 -16.22 -31.81
CA ILE A 14 38.69 -17.19 -31.31
C ILE A 14 39.45 -18.45 -30.88
N VAL A 15 39.15 -18.99 -29.69
CA VAL A 15 39.51 -20.36 -29.33
C VAL A 15 38.27 -21.07 -28.80
N ALA A 16 37.85 -22.09 -29.55
CA ALA A 16 36.87 -23.08 -29.13
C ALA A 16 37.56 -24.16 -28.30
N GLY A 17 36.91 -24.60 -27.22
CA GLY A 17 37.31 -25.74 -26.42
C GLY A 17 36.07 -26.47 -25.91
N THR A 18 35.67 -27.51 -26.64
CA THR A 18 34.64 -28.49 -26.26
C THR A 18 35.24 -29.53 -25.33
N VAL A 19 34.70 -29.71 -24.12
CA VAL A 19 34.74 -30.98 -23.39
C VAL A 19 33.36 -31.25 -22.81
N VAL A 20 32.88 -32.45 -23.11
CA VAL A 20 31.57 -33.02 -22.83
C VAL A 20 31.48 -33.45 -21.36
N GLY A 21 30.38 -33.11 -20.70
CA GLY A 21 29.99 -33.62 -19.39
C GLY A 21 28.48 -33.56 -19.24
N ASN A 22 27.80 -34.63 -19.63
CA ASN A 22 26.37 -34.86 -19.41
C ASN A 22 26.00 -34.72 -17.94
N PHE A 23 25.15 -33.76 -17.58
CA PHE A 23 24.11 -33.93 -16.57
C PHE A 23 22.96 -32.94 -16.85
N SER A 24 21.76 -33.47 -17.00
CA SER A 24 20.48 -32.76 -16.84
C SER A 24 19.43 -33.80 -16.47
N PRO A 25 18.31 -33.44 -15.81
CA PRO A 25 18.04 -32.21 -15.05
C PRO A 25 17.43 -32.51 -13.66
N THR A 26 17.47 -31.55 -12.75
CA THR A 26 16.50 -31.46 -11.65
C THR A 26 15.92 -30.06 -11.63
N LEU A 27 14.59 -30.01 -11.74
CA LEU A 27 13.74 -28.83 -11.60
C LEU A 27 14.10 -28.04 -10.32
N ALA A 28 14.14 -26.71 -10.45
CA ALA A 28 13.74 -25.80 -9.39
C ALA A 28 13.13 -24.56 -10.05
N LEU A 29 12.07 -24.06 -9.43
CA LEU A 29 10.95 -23.33 -10.01
C LEU A 29 11.31 -22.01 -10.72
N ALA A 30 10.53 -21.73 -11.76
CA ALA A 30 10.47 -20.44 -12.43
C ALA A 30 9.92 -19.37 -11.46
N GLU A 31 10.71 -18.33 -11.19
CA GLU A 31 10.22 -17.05 -10.68
C GLU A 31 9.37 -16.40 -11.78
N GLY A 32 8.04 -16.57 -11.69
CA GLY A 32 7.08 -16.00 -12.60
C GLY A 32 6.89 -14.51 -12.35
N VAL A 33 7.82 -13.68 -12.85
CA VAL A 33 7.57 -12.24 -13.00
C VAL A 33 6.66 -12.05 -14.22
N VAL A 34 5.39 -11.73 -13.99
CA VAL A 34 4.49 -11.29 -15.05
C VAL A 34 4.83 -9.83 -15.37
N LYS A 35 5.66 -9.61 -16.40
CA LYS A 35 5.94 -8.25 -16.91
C LYS A 35 4.70 -7.71 -17.63
N ALA A 36 4.01 -6.76 -17.01
CA ALA A 36 3.10 -5.87 -17.73
C ALA A 36 3.93 -4.94 -18.63
N GLY A 37 3.43 -4.67 -19.85
CA GLY A 37 4.15 -3.92 -20.87
C GLY A 37 4.43 -2.47 -20.46
N ASP A 38 5.64 -2.01 -20.76
CA ASP A 38 6.04 -0.61 -20.64
C ASP A 38 5.21 0.22 -21.63
N ARG A 39 4.36 1.11 -21.12
CA ARG A 39 3.61 2.09 -21.92
C ARG A 39 4.10 3.47 -21.53
N GLU A 40 4.88 4.07 -22.41
CA GLU A 40 5.33 5.46 -22.26
C GLU A 40 6.02 5.75 -20.91
N GLY A 41 6.79 4.77 -20.38
CA GLY A 41 7.51 4.88 -19.10
C GLY A 41 6.68 4.50 -17.88
N MET A 42 5.39 4.14 -18.03
CA MET A 42 4.57 3.64 -16.94
C MET A 42 4.68 2.13 -16.79
N THR A 43 4.73 1.67 -15.54
CA THR A 43 4.76 0.25 -15.18
C THR A 43 3.78 -0.04 -14.05
N ASN A 44 3.28 -1.26 -14.01
CA ASN A 44 2.47 -1.77 -12.92
C ASN A 44 2.64 -3.30 -12.89
N THR A 45 3.17 -3.82 -11.80
CA THR A 45 3.57 -5.23 -11.69
C THR A 45 3.17 -5.77 -10.34
N VAL A 46 2.94 -7.08 -10.28
CA VAL A 46 2.60 -7.80 -9.07
C VAL A 46 3.34 -9.14 -9.04
N LYS A 47 3.77 -9.57 -7.86
CA LYS A 47 4.33 -10.90 -7.61
C LYS A 47 3.84 -11.45 -6.28
N VAL A 48 3.93 -12.77 -6.13
CA VAL A 48 3.61 -13.46 -4.88
C VAL A 48 4.71 -13.14 -3.87
N LYS A 49 4.32 -12.59 -2.72
CA LYS A 49 5.21 -12.35 -1.58
C LYS A 49 5.20 -13.52 -0.59
N ASP A 50 4.01 -14.05 -0.30
CA ASP A 50 3.82 -15.19 0.61
C ASP A 50 2.58 -16.01 0.19
N ASP A 51 2.76 -17.30 -0.05
CA ASP A 51 1.71 -18.27 -0.35
C ASP A 51 1.67 -19.45 0.64
N SER A 52 2.40 -19.33 1.75
CA SER A 52 2.52 -20.35 2.80
C SER A 52 1.49 -20.20 3.92
N LEU A 53 0.53 -19.28 3.75
CA LEU A 53 -0.43 -18.95 4.79
C LEU A 53 -1.44 -20.09 5.02
N ALA A 54 -1.70 -20.35 6.30
CA ALA A 54 -2.57 -21.43 6.76
C ALA A 54 -4.04 -21.26 6.34
N ASP A 55 -4.45 -20.08 5.89
CA ASP A 55 -5.78 -19.78 5.37
C ASP A 55 -5.88 -19.90 3.84
N CYS A 56 -4.86 -20.47 3.19
CA CYS A 56 -4.80 -20.73 1.74
C CYS A 56 -4.88 -19.48 0.85
N LYS A 57 -4.76 -18.28 1.44
CA LYS A 57 -4.80 -16.97 0.77
C LYS A 57 -3.39 -16.42 0.67
N ARG A 58 -3.03 -15.83 -0.46
CA ARG A 58 -1.68 -15.28 -0.68
C ARG A 58 -1.58 -13.80 -0.33
N ILE A 59 -0.39 -13.36 0.07
CA ILE A 59 0.01 -11.96 0.08
C ILE A 59 0.77 -11.68 -1.22
N LEU A 60 0.38 -10.62 -1.91
CA LEU A 60 1.02 -10.13 -3.11
C LEU A 60 1.71 -8.81 -2.82
N GLU A 61 2.88 -8.61 -3.40
CA GLU A 61 3.56 -7.33 -3.46
C GLU A 61 3.46 -6.76 -4.87
N GLY A 62 3.09 -5.49 -4.95
CA GLY A 62 2.94 -4.77 -6.20
C GLY A 62 3.78 -3.51 -6.24
N GLN A 63 4.15 -3.14 -7.47
CA GLN A 63 4.92 -1.94 -7.76
C GLN A 63 4.39 -1.30 -9.04
N ALA A 64 4.04 -0.02 -8.96
CA ALA A 64 3.64 0.78 -10.10
C ALA A 64 4.46 2.06 -10.17
N ALA A 65 5.00 2.39 -11.33
CA ALA A 65 5.80 3.59 -11.53
C ALA A 65 5.24 4.45 -12.67
N PHE A 66 5.33 5.77 -12.53
CA PHE A 66 4.90 6.72 -13.54
C PHE A 66 5.88 7.89 -13.66
N PRO A 67 6.15 8.35 -14.89
CA PRO A 67 6.98 9.53 -15.12
C PRO A 67 6.16 10.80 -14.91
N VAL A 68 6.72 11.72 -14.15
CA VAL A 68 6.30 13.12 -14.07
C VAL A 68 7.06 13.87 -15.15
N GLN A 69 6.34 14.32 -16.18
CA GLN A 69 6.95 15.04 -17.29
C GLN A 69 7.22 16.48 -16.87
N ALA A 70 8.25 17.09 -17.45
CA ALA A 70 8.34 18.55 -17.42
C ALA A 70 7.04 19.10 -18.01
N GLY A 71 6.36 19.99 -17.29
CA GLY A 71 5.14 20.61 -17.80
C GLY A 71 5.43 21.39 -19.09
N GLU A 72 4.40 21.66 -19.90
CA GLU A 72 4.44 22.86 -20.74
C GLU A 72 4.45 24.04 -19.77
N THR A 73 5.65 24.47 -19.39
CA THR A 73 5.83 25.65 -18.56
C THR A 73 5.33 26.84 -19.36
N GLU A 74 4.53 27.71 -18.76
CA GLU A 74 4.32 29.04 -19.31
C GLU A 74 5.69 29.61 -19.68
N PRO A 75 5.89 30.07 -20.92
CA PRO A 75 7.17 30.64 -21.33
C PRO A 75 7.66 31.66 -20.31
N VAL A 76 8.96 31.65 -20.00
CA VAL A 76 9.51 32.53 -18.97
C VAL A 76 10.38 33.63 -19.55
N ASP A 77 10.41 34.77 -18.86
CA ASP A 77 11.44 35.78 -19.01
C ASP A 77 12.37 35.76 -17.80
N LEU A 78 13.64 35.51 -18.02
CA LEU A 78 14.68 35.61 -17.00
C LEU A 78 15.49 36.89 -17.21
N VAL A 79 15.33 37.86 -16.32
CA VAL A 79 16.09 39.12 -16.30
C VAL A 79 17.22 39.00 -15.28
N VAL A 80 18.43 38.78 -15.76
CA VAL A 80 19.63 38.68 -14.93
C VAL A 80 20.23 40.06 -14.71
N VAL A 81 20.39 40.43 -13.44
CA VAL A 81 21.02 41.67 -12.99
C VAL A 81 22.31 41.30 -12.25
N GLU A 82 23.44 41.34 -12.96
CA GLU A 82 24.73 40.83 -12.50
C GLU A 82 25.62 41.96 -11.99
N ASP A 83 26.11 41.81 -10.76
CA ASP A 83 27.18 42.64 -10.22
C ASP A 83 28.48 42.43 -10.99
N ALA A 84 29.11 43.52 -11.41
CA ALA A 84 30.43 43.51 -12.04
C ALA A 84 31.42 44.44 -11.31
N SER A 85 31.19 44.66 -10.01
CA SER A 85 32.08 45.44 -9.15
C SER A 85 33.43 44.76 -8.94
N GLY A 86 34.39 45.52 -8.40
CA GLY A 86 35.74 45.04 -8.19
C GLY A 86 35.86 43.90 -7.19
N SER A 87 34.99 43.85 -6.17
CA SER A 87 34.98 42.79 -5.15
C SER A 87 34.76 41.40 -5.76
N PHE A 88 34.03 41.35 -6.86
CA PHE A 88 33.57 40.10 -7.43
C PHE A 88 34.58 39.43 -8.36
N SER A 89 35.70 40.08 -8.68
CA SER A 89 36.62 39.67 -9.75
C SER A 89 37.06 38.21 -9.70
N ASP A 90 37.34 37.71 -8.50
CA ASP A 90 37.92 36.38 -8.32
C ASP A 90 36.89 35.26 -8.54
N ASN A 91 35.63 35.53 -8.17
CA ASN A 91 34.54 34.55 -8.26
C ASN A 91 33.60 34.77 -9.45
N PHE A 92 33.72 35.92 -10.12
CA PHE A 92 32.96 36.28 -11.30
C PHE A 92 32.92 35.17 -12.37
N PRO A 93 34.02 34.47 -12.71
CA PRO A 93 33.97 33.39 -13.70
C PRO A 93 33.10 32.19 -13.25
N HIS A 94 33.12 31.84 -11.96
CA HIS A 94 32.37 30.70 -11.42
C HIS A 94 30.87 30.98 -11.42
N VAL A 95 30.49 32.20 -11.01
CA VAL A 95 29.09 32.64 -10.99
C VAL A 95 28.53 32.70 -12.41
N ARG A 96 29.31 33.22 -13.35
CA ARG A 96 28.92 33.26 -14.77
C ARG A 96 28.73 31.89 -15.38
N GLN A 97 29.62 30.96 -15.08
CA GLN A 97 29.44 29.58 -15.51
C GLN A 97 28.12 29.01 -14.98
N ALA A 98 27.79 29.28 -13.72
CA ALA A 98 26.53 28.83 -13.13
C ALA A 98 25.30 29.44 -13.82
N ILE A 99 25.32 30.75 -14.11
CA ILE A 99 24.25 31.42 -14.84
C ILE A 99 24.15 30.91 -16.29
N ASP A 100 25.28 30.69 -16.96
CA ASP A 100 25.34 30.11 -18.31
C ASP A 100 24.72 28.71 -18.35
N GLU A 101 25.06 27.83 -17.39
CA GLU A 101 24.46 26.49 -17.28
C GLU A 101 22.93 26.54 -17.08
N VAL A 102 22.44 27.52 -16.33
CA VAL A 102 20.99 27.74 -16.16
C VAL A 102 20.35 28.22 -17.45
N VAL A 103 20.95 29.22 -18.10
CA VAL A 103 20.40 29.84 -19.32
C VAL A 103 20.39 28.86 -20.50
N GLN A 104 21.41 27.99 -20.60
CA GLN A 104 21.44 26.91 -21.59
C GLN A 104 20.37 25.83 -21.34
N GLY A 105 19.88 25.71 -20.10
CA GLY A 105 18.79 24.80 -19.73
C GLY A 105 17.39 25.33 -20.04
N LEU A 106 17.26 26.59 -20.45
CA LEU A 106 15.98 27.21 -20.81
C LEU A 106 15.43 26.64 -22.12
N SER A 107 14.10 26.61 -22.23
CA SER A 107 13.41 26.18 -23.45
C SER A 107 13.51 27.21 -24.57
N ASP A 108 13.14 26.82 -25.80
CA ASP A 108 13.12 27.72 -26.96
C ASP A 108 12.09 28.86 -26.80
N GLN A 109 11.04 28.66 -25.98
CA GLN A 109 10.01 29.67 -25.73
C GLN A 109 10.43 30.74 -24.72
N ASP A 110 11.48 30.45 -23.95
CA ASP A 110 11.98 31.33 -22.90
C ASP A 110 12.83 32.46 -23.47
N ARG A 111 12.78 33.62 -22.81
CA ARG A 111 13.60 34.78 -23.14
C ARG A 111 14.52 35.10 -21.97
N VAL A 112 15.67 35.66 -22.30
CA VAL A 112 16.64 36.07 -21.30
C VAL A 112 17.13 37.49 -21.60
N MET A 113 17.41 38.25 -20.56
CA MET A 113 18.00 39.58 -20.62
C MET A 113 19.15 39.68 -19.63
N LEU A 114 20.22 40.40 -19.99
CA LEU A 114 21.36 40.66 -19.11
C LEU A 114 21.57 42.15 -18.92
N ALA A 115 21.58 42.60 -17.67
CA ALA A 115 22.11 43.88 -17.26
C ALA A 115 23.27 43.67 -16.29
N SER A 116 24.33 44.47 -16.46
CA SER A 116 25.44 44.51 -15.50
C SER A 116 25.67 45.91 -14.97
N TYR A 117 26.21 45.97 -13.75
CA TYR A 117 26.44 47.23 -13.06
C TYR A 117 27.76 47.23 -12.31
N ARG A 118 28.46 48.37 -12.32
CA ARG A 118 29.72 48.57 -11.59
C ARG A 118 30.09 50.06 -11.50
N GLY A 119 31.06 50.35 -10.65
CA GLY A 119 31.67 51.68 -10.56
C GLY A 119 30.81 52.68 -9.81
N GLY A 120 31.22 53.94 -9.87
CA GLY A 120 30.50 55.07 -9.27
C GLY A 120 31.02 56.37 -9.85
N LYS A 121 30.36 57.48 -9.56
CA LYS A 121 30.86 58.79 -9.96
C LYS A 121 32.07 59.15 -9.09
N GLN A 122 31.81 59.50 -7.83
CA GLN A 122 32.77 60.02 -6.86
C GLN A 122 32.19 59.85 -5.45
N PHE A 123 32.93 60.25 -4.42
CA PHE A 123 32.45 60.27 -3.04
C PHE A 123 31.74 61.59 -2.74
N ILE A 124 30.57 61.52 -2.12
CA ILE A 124 29.83 62.69 -1.60
C ILE A 124 29.70 62.60 -0.08
N PHE A 125 29.97 63.71 0.60
CA PHE A 125 29.94 63.81 2.06
C PHE A 125 28.64 64.47 2.54
N PRO A 126 28.29 64.36 3.85
CA PRO A 126 27.03 64.90 4.37
C PRO A 126 26.85 66.42 4.19
N ASP A 127 27.93 67.16 3.99
CA ASP A 127 27.92 68.60 3.72
C ASP A 127 27.77 68.94 2.22
N GLY A 128 27.62 67.93 1.36
CA GLY A 128 27.47 68.05 -0.09
C GLY A 128 28.79 68.21 -0.85
N LYS A 129 29.95 68.19 -0.18
CA LYS A 129 31.24 68.18 -0.89
C LYS A 129 31.44 66.88 -1.62
N VAL A 130 32.00 66.98 -2.82
CA VAL A 130 32.37 65.83 -3.65
C VAL A 130 33.89 65.71 -3.70
N LYS A 131 34.42 64.49 -3.54
CA LYS A 131 35.86 64.21 -3.68
C LYS A 131 36.15 63.10 -4.67
N ILE A 132 37.23 63.30 -5.41
CA ILE A 132 37.75 62.39 -6.44
C ILE A 132 38.77 61.45 -5.81
N ASN A 133 38.59 60.15 -6.02
CA ASN A 133 39.65 59.17 -5.82
C ASN A 133 40.23 58.79 -7.18
N SER A 134 41.53 58.97 -7.37
CA SER A 134 42.19 58.68 -8.66
C SER A 134 42.21 57.19 -9.02
N ALA A 135 41.88 56.32 -8.07
CA ALA A 135 41.74 54.88 -8.27
C ALA A 135 40.30 54.44 -8.59
N ASP A 136 39.32 55.35 -8.54
CA ASP A 136 37.93 55.00 -8.87
C ASP A 136 37.71 54.92 -10.37
N TYR A 137 36.83 54.01 -10.76
CA TYR A 137 36.43 53.81 -12.13
C TYR A 137 35.05 54.41 -12.38
N ASP A 138 34.89 55.01 -13.56
CA ASP A 138 33.62 55.57 -14.00
C ASP A 138 32.48 54.55 -13.88
N MET A 139 31.35 55.04 -13.37
CA MET A 139 30.09 54.31 -13.30
C MET A 139 29.72 53.74 -14.67
N ASN A 140 29.46 52.43 -14.70
CA ASN A 140 29.10 51.71 -15.91
C ASN A 140 27.95 50.76 -15.57
N VAL A 141 26.75 51.20 -15.91
CA VAL A 141 25.51 50.43 -15.75
C VAL A 141 24.91 50.32 -17.14
N ARG A 142 24.71 49.09 -17.60
CA ARG A 142 24.32 48.85 -18.99
C ARG A 142 23.53 47.56 -19.16
N VAL A 143 22.87 47.47 -20.30
CA VAL A 143 22.24 46.25 -20.78
C VAL A 143 23.22 45.58 -21.74
N ASP A 144 23.80 44.47 -21.33
CA ASP A 144 24.74 43.68 -22.12
C ASP A 144 24.02 42.79 -23.14
N THR A 145 22.79 42.41 -22.85
CA THR A 145 21.95 41.63 -23.77
C THR A 145 20.50 42.07 -23.63
N GLN A 146 19.93 42.56 -24.74
CA GLN A 146 18.50 42.87 -24.84
C GLN A 146 17.67 41.58 -24.70
N LEU A 147 16.43 41.70 -24.24
CA LEU A 147 15.54 40.56 -24.10
C LEU A 147 15.45 39.76 -25.41
N THR A 148 15.87 38.49 -25.38
CA THR A 148 16.04 37.68 -26.58
C THR A 148 15.71 36.21 -26.34
N HIS A 149 15.25 35.52 -27.39
CA HIS A 149 15.13 34.06 -27.40
C HIS A 149 16.47 33.37 -27.72
N ASP A 150 17.46 34.10 -28.21
CA ASP A 150 18.76 33.58 -28.60
C ASP A 150 19.72 33.57 -27.40
N LYS A 151 19.83 32.40 -26.75
CA LYS A 151 20.66 32.21 -25.55
C LYS A 151 22.15 32.43 -25.87
N SER A 152 22.58 32.23 -27.11
CA SER A 152 23.97 32.47 -27.50
C SER A 152 24.35 33.95 -27.44
N GLN A 153 23.40 34.87 -27.66
CA GLN A 153 23.62 36.31 -27.51
C GLN A 153 23.86 36.69 -26.05
N PHE A 154 23.15 36.06 -25.12
CA PHE A 154 23.34 36.24 -23.68
C PHE A 154 24.75 35.83 -23.23
N VAL A 155 25.18 34.63 -23.65
CA VAL A 155 26.53 34.13 -23.34
C VAL A 155 27.62 35.00 -23.96
N SER A 156 27.40 35.51 -25.18
CA SER A 156 28.33 36.46 -25.79
C SER A 156 28.41 37.78 -25.03
N GLY A 157 27.28 38.32 -24.57
CA GLY A 157 27.20 39.56 -23.81
C GLY A 157 28.05 39.53 -22.54
N PHE A 158 28.20 38.34 -21.93
CA PHE A 158 29.12 38.18 -20.83
C PHE A 158 30.58 38.54 -21.19
N GLY A 159 31.07 38.14 -22.36
CA GLY A 159 32.48 38.30 -22.77
C GLY A 159 33.03 39.73 -22.71
N ASP A 160 32.15 40.74 -22.73
CA ASP A 160 32.49 42.16 -22.75
C ASP A 160 32.47 42.85 -21.37
N VAL A 161 32.01 42.15 -20.32
CA VAL A 161 31.99 42.68 -18.96
C VAL A 161 33.38 42.51 -18.32
N ARG A 162 33.78 43.50 -17.53
CA ARG A 162 35.00 43.45 -16.69
C ARG A 162 34.61 43.79 -15.25
N THR A 163 35.40 43.37 -14.28
CA THR A 163 35.11 43.64 -12.87
C THR A 163 35.98 44.77 -12.35
N TYR A 164 35.38 45.85 -11.86
CA TYR A 164 36.09 46.96 -11.20
C TYR A 164 35.13 47.95 -10.51
N GLY A 165 35.65 48.78 -9.61
CA GLY A 165 34.91 49.89 -9.01
C GLY A 165 33.83 49.45 -8.01
N GLY A 166 32.95 50.40 -7.65
CA GLY A 166 31.88 50.21 -6.66
C GLY A 166 30.70 49.37 -7.14
N THR A 167 29.68 49.29 -6.29
CA THR A 167 28.54 48.37 -6.35
C THR A 167 27.22 49.16 -6.44
N PRO A 168 26.88 49.73 -7.62
CA PRO A 168 25.66 50.51 -7.84
C PRO A 168 24.43 49.62 -8.10
N THR A 169 24.14 48.70 -7.17
CA THR A 169 23.08 47.68 -7.28
C THR A 169 21.72 48.26 -7.65
N ALA A 170 21.30 49.33 -6.96
CA ALA A 170 20.03 50.01 -7.24
C ALA A 170 19.97 50.55 -8.68
N SER A 171 21.08 51.07 -9.20
CA SER A 171 21.11 51.56 -10.59
C SER A 171 21.00 50.40 -11.59
N GLY A 172 21.64 49.26 -11.29
CA GLY A 172 21.52 48.03 -12.09
C GLY A 172 20.09 47.52 -12.18
N LEU A 173 19.43 47.37 -11.03
CA LEU A 173 18.02 46.97 -10.93
C LEU A 173 17.11 47.95 -11.68
N LYS A 174 17.30 49.26 -11.48
CA LYS A 174 16.50 50.29 -12.14
C LYS A 174 16.62 50.21 -13.66
N LEU A 175 17.85 50.10 -14.18
CA LEU A 175 18.09 50.00 -15.62
C LEU A 175 17.46 48.72 -16.19
N ALA A 176 17.61 47.60 -15.50
CA ALA A 176 17.04 46.32 -15.92
C ALA A 176 15.52 46.39 -15.97
N LEU A 177 14.87 46.88 -14.90
CA LEU A 177 13.42 47.05 -14.81
C LEU A 177 12.90 47.98 -15.91
N ASP A 178 13.50 49.16 -16.06
CA ASP A 178 13.08 50.15 -17.07
C ASP A 178 13.19 49.60 -18.48
N THR A 179 14.29 48.92 -18.78
CA THR A 179 14.53 48.36 -20.12
C THR A 179 13.58 47.20 -20.39
N TYR A 180 13.40 46.31 -19.41
CA TYR A 180 12.46 45.19 -19.53
C TYR A 180 11.04 45.71 -19.78
N ASN A 181 10.57 46.68 -18.99
CA ASN A 181 9.27 47.33 -19.16
C ASN A 181 9.07 47.99 -20.53
N GLN A 182 10.15 48.46 -21.16
CA GLN A 182 10.09 49.03 -22.50
C GLN A 182 10.06 47.98 -23.61
N THR A 183 10.49 46.74 -23.33
CA THR A 183 10.82 45.75 -24.37
C THR A 183 10.05 44.43 -24.27
N HIS A 184 9.43 44.10 -23.13
CA HIS A 184 8.85 42.78 -22.88
C HIS A 184 7.65 42.41 -23.78
N GLY A 185 6.92 43.40 -24.30
CA GLY A 185 5.75 43.17 -25.14
C GLY A 185 4.58 42.54 -24.37
N ASP A 186 3.88 41.59 -24.98
CA ASP A 186 2.76 40.87 -24.35
C ASP A 186 3.27 39.85 -23.32
N LEU A 187 2.68 39.89 -22.12
CA LEU A 187 2.98 39.00 -21.01
C LEU A 187 1.87 37.96 -20.77
N THR A 188 0.87 37.90 -21.65
CA THR A 188 -0.20 36.91 -21.55
C THR A 188 0.39 35.49 -21.58
N ASN A 189 0.11 34.69 -20.54
CA ASN A 189 0.64 33.33 -20.35
C ASN A 189 2.18 33.26 -20.27
N ARG A 190 2.82 34.27 -19.68
CA ARG A 190 4.27 34.33 -19.49
C ARG A 190 4.61 34.82 -18.09
N LYS A 191 5.53 34.14 -17.42
CA LYS A 191 6.07 34.56 -16.11
C LYS A 191 7.38 35.30 -16.26
N THR A 192 7.67 36.20 -15.32
CA THR A 192 8.88 37.03 -15.34
C THR A 192 9.61 36.90 -14.02
N TYR A 193 10.91 36.58 -14.10
CA TYR A 193 11.81 36.42 -12.98
C TYR A 193 12.96 37.43 -13.09
N PHE A 194 13.15 38.25 -12.08
CA PHE A 194 14.35 39.07 -11.89
C PHE A 194 15.31 38.33 -10.96
N LEU A 195 16.53 38.10 -11.44
CA LEU A 195 17.61 37.46 -10.69
C LEU A 195 18.71 38.48 -10.44
N LEU A 196 18.78 39.00 -9.21
CA LEU A 196 19.91 39.81 -8.76
C LEU A 196 21.02 38.90 -8.27
N VAL A 197 22.23 39.08 -8.78
CA VAL A 197 23.42 38.33 -8.35
C VAL A 197 24.51 39.31 -7.92
N THR A 198 24.92 39.25 -6.65
CA THR A 198 25.87 40.20 -6.08
C THR A 198 26.74 39.57 -4.99
N ASP A 199 27.96 40.07 -4.80
CA ASP A 199 28.83 39.69 -3.68
C ASP A 199 29.15 40.83 -2.72
N GLY A 200 28.72 42.04 -3.09
CA GLY A 200 29.12 43.27 -2.45
C GLY A 200 27.97 43.91 -1.70
N VAL A 201 28.34 44.74 -0.72
CA VAL A 201 27.40 45.66 -0.11
C VAL A 201 27.16 46.82 -1.08
N ALA A 202 25.89 47.08 -1.42
CA ALA A 202 25.52 48.23 -2.22
C ALA A 202 26.08 49.50 -1.59
N ASN A 203 26.86 50.26 -2.38
CA ASN A 203 27.64 51.40 -1.87
C ASN A 203 27.50 52.67 -2.71
N THR A 204 26.92 52.55 -3.91
CA THR A 204 26.65 53.67 -4.80
C THR A 204 25.13 53.83 -4.92
N ARG A 205 24.65 55.02 -4.59
CA ARG A 205 23.21 55.35 -4.62
C ARG A 205 22.74 55.67 -6.04
N LEU A 206 21.44 55.80 -6.24
CA LEU A 206 20.80 56.09 -7.54
C LEU A 206 21.25 57.42 -8.16
N ASP A 207 21.73 58.37 -7.36
CA ASP A 207 22.34 59.60 -7.87
C ASP A 207 23.74 59.38 -8.49
N GLY A 208 24.27 58.17 -8.36
CA GLY A 208 25.55 57.69 -8.87
C GLY A 208 26.74 57.98 -7.95
N TYR A 209 26.54 58.56 -6.77
CA TYR A 209 27.62 58.86 -5.83
C TYR A 209 27.77 57.77 -4.76
N LEU A 210 28.99 57.63 -4.24
CA LEU A 210 29.26 56.87 -3.03
C LEU A 210 29.09 57.81 -1.84
N HIS A 211 28.03 57.61 -1.08
CA HIS A 211 27.70 58.48 0.04
C HIS A 211 28.53 58.09 1.27
N LYS A 212 29.21 59.06 1.85
CA LYS A 212 29.96 58.92 3.10
C LYS A 212 29.16 59.47 4.26
N THR A 213 29.30 58.84 5.42
CA THR A 213 28.65 59.24 6.68
C THR A 213 29.60 60.00 7.61
N ASN A 214 30.91 59.96 7.34
CA ASN A 214 31.90 60.70 8.09
C ASN A 214 31.89 62.20 7.72
N THR A 215 32.30 63.05 8.67
CA THR A 215 32.30 64.53 8.52
C THR A 215 33.72 65.11 8.45
N ASN A 216 34.74 64.26 8.44
CA ASN A 216 36.15 64.67 8.34
C ASN A 216 36.62 64.82 6.87
N ASP A 217 35.68 64.72 5.93
CA ASP A 217 35.88 64.73 4.48
C ASP A 217 36.93 63.69 3.99
N SER A 218 37.28 62.66 4.76
CA SER A 218 38.31 61.69 4.36
C SER A 218 37.69 60.53 3.59
N ILE A 219 38.19 60.28 2.38
CA ILE A 219 37.86 59.07 1.61
C ILE A 219 38.52 57.85 2.27
N ASN A 220 39.83 57.96 2.56
CA ASN A 220 40.61 56.91 3.20
C ASN A 220 40.50 57.02 4.72
N GLU A 221 40.08 55.95 5.37
CA GLU A 221 39.90 55.86 6.80
C GLU A 221 40.80 54.77 7.38
N TYR A 222 41.21 54.92 8.64
CA TYR A 222 42.09 53.99 9.34
C TYR A 222 41.30 53.32 10.47
N PRO A 223 40.50 52.28 10.16
CA PRO A 223 39.56 51.73 11.12
C PRO A 223 40.22 50.96 12.28
N ASP A 224 41.44 50.44 12.07
CA ASP A 224 42.22 49.80 13.14
C ASP A 224 43.49 50.61 13.48
N PRO A 225 43.57 51.24 14.67
CA PRO A 225 44.77 51.94 15.12
C PRO A 225 46.03 51.07 15.19
N ARG A 226 45.88 49.73 15.26
CA ARG A 226 47.01 48.78 15.30
C ARG A 226 47.59 48.53 13.90
N HIS A 227 46.89 48.91 12.84
CA HIS A 227 47.29 48.77 11.45
C HIS A 227 47.32 50.13 10.73
N PRO A 228 48.19 51.08 11.14
CA PRO A 228 48.16 52.47 10.70
C PRO A 228 48.50 52.70 9.21
N PHE A 229 48.86 51.64 8.48
CA PHE A 229 49.16 51.69 7.04
C PHE A 229 48.06 51.06 6.18
N GLN A 230 47.03 50.46 6.78
CA GLN A 230 45.89 49.89 6.09
C GLN A 230 44.75 50.91 6.10
N VAL A 231 44.17 51.14 4.92
CA VAL A 231 43.10 52.13 4.73
C VAL A 231 41.86 51.45 4.20
N SER A 232 40.71 51.90 4.68
CA SER A 232 39.41 51.53 4.16
C SER A 232 38.76 52.73 3.48
N VAL A 233 38.19 52.48 2.30
CA VAL A 233 37.31 53.43 1.62
C VAL A 233 35.84 53.20 1.94
N GLU A 234 35.49 52.01 2.46
CA GLU A 234 34.12 51.59 2.73
C GLU A 234 33.64 51.83 4.16
N TYR A 235 34.55 52.06 5.11
CA TYR A 235 34.26 52.04 6.55
C TYR A 235 33.11 52.97 7.01
N SER A 236 32.96 54.11 6.34
CA SER A 236 31.86 55.06 6.57
C SER A 236 30.93 55.22 5.37
N ASN A 237 30.87 54.26 4.45
CA ASN A 237 29.85 54.28 3.39
C ASN A 237 28.43 54.22 3.99
N ASP A 238 27.52 54.99 3.41
CA ASP A 238 26.08 54.94 3.70
C ASP A 238 25.46 53.68 3.06
N TYR A 239 25.85 52.51 3.57
CA TYR A 239 25.31 51.23 3.11
C TYR A 239 23.81 51.10 3.38
N GLN A 240 23.29 51.79 4.42
CA GLN A 240 21.87 51.74 4.76
C GLN A 240 21.04 52.49 3.72
N GLY A 241 21.44 53.70 3.33
CA GLY A 241 20.77 54.45 2.27
C GLY A 241 20.81 53.73 0.93
N ALA A 242 21.95 53.12 0.58
CA ALA A 242 22.07 52.34 -0.65
C ALA A 242 21.21 51.05 -0.62
N ALA A 243 21.23 50.28 0.47
CA ALA A 243 20.41 49.07 0.61
C ALA A 243 18.90 49.38 0.61
N ALA A 244 18.48 50.50 1.22
CA ALA A 244 17.09 50.92 1.18
C ALA A 244 16.59 51.23 -0.26
N GLU A 245 17.45 51.77 -1.12
CA GLU A 245 17.13 51.96 -2.54
C GLU A 245 17.03 50.63 -3.30
N VAL A 246 17.88 49.64 -2.96
CA VAL A 246 17.77 48.28 -3.49
C VAL A 246 16.45 47.64 -3.08
N LEU A 247 16.09 47.70 -1.78
CA LEU A 247 14.82 47.18 -1.28
C LEU A 247 13.62 47.84 -1.99
N ALA A 248 13.64 49.16 -2.16
CA ALA A 248 12.56 49.88 -2.84
C ALA A 248 12.37 49.40 -4.28
N LEU A 249 13.46 49.13 -5.01
CA LEU A 249 13.39 48.63 -6.40
C LEU A 249 12.94 47.17 -6.47
N ASN A 250 13.42 46.34 -5.57
CA ASN A 250 12.93 44.97 -5.42
C ASN A 250 11.41 44.94 -5.15
N GLN A 251 10.91 45.85 -4.32
CA GLN A 251 9.47 46.03 -4.08
C GLN A 251 8.76 46.59 -5.32
N GLU A 252 9.38 47.47 -6.09
CA GLU A 252 8.80 47.96 -7.34
C GLU A 252 8.65 46.84 -8.38
N ILE A 253 9.64 45.97 -8.52
CA ILE A 253 9.62 44.78 -9.39
C ILE A 253 8.45 43.86 -8.99
N THR A 254 8.36 43.51 -7.71
CA THR A 254 7.31 42.60 -7.21
C THR A 254 5.91 43.22 -7.29
N ASN A 255 5.77 44.53 -7.06
CA ASN A 255 4.50 45.24 -7.22
C ASN A 255 3.98 45.27 -8.67
N GLN A 256 4.86 45.08 -9.67
CA GLN A 256 4.47 44.94 -11.07
C GLN A 256 4.03 43.51 -11.43
N GLY A 257 4.08 42.58 -10.49
CA GLY A 257 3.69 41.17 -10.68
C GLY A 257 4.83 40.28 -11.17
N TYR A 258 6.07 40.77 -11.16
CA TYR A 258 7.26 39.96 -11.45
C TYR A 258 7.78 39.27 -10.19
N GLU A 259 8.48 38.15 -10.35
CA GLU A 259 9.12 37.46 -9.22
C GLU A 259 10.57 37.93 -9.03
N MET A 260 11.00 38.14 -7.79
CA MET A 260 12.32 38.67 -7.44
C MET A 260 13.14 37.65 -6.64
N ILE A 261 14.28 37.26 -7.20
CA ILE A 261 15.26 36.35 -6.60
C ILE A 261 16.54 37.14 -6.29
N ASN A 262 16.95 37.16 -5.02
CA ASN A 262 18.19 37.80 -4.59
C ASN A 262 19.24 36.76 -4.23
N ALA A 263 20.35 36.73 -4.97
CA ALA A 263 21.47 35.84 -4.77
C ALA A 263 22.70 36.62 -4.25
N TYR A 264 23.05 36.40 -2.99
CA TYR A 264 24.15 37.09 -2.32
C TYR A 264 25.30 36.15 -1.91
N TRP A 265 26.41 36.19 -2.64
CA TRP A 265 27.62 35.47 -2.24
C TRP A 265 28.37 36.27 -1.17
N GLU A 266 28.47 35.72 0.04
CA GLU A 266 28.96 36.47 1.20
C GLU A 266 30.46 36.23 1.43
N SER A 267 31.32 37.14 0.96
CA SER A 267 32.75 37.12 1.26
C SER A 267 33.06 37.73 2.64
N VAL A 268 32.72 37.01 3.71
CA VAL A 268 32.90 37.51 5.09
C VAL A 268 34.35 37.92 5.37
N GLU A 269 35.33 37.18 4.87
CA GLU A 269 36.75 37.48 5.05
C GLU A 269 37.14 38.83 4.41
N SER A 270 36.75 39.05 3.16
CA SER A 270 37.02 40.30 2.44
C SER A 270 36.31 41.49 3.09
N LEU A 271 35.02 41.35 3.36
CA LEU A 271 34.17 42.42 3.86
C LEU A 271 34.46 42.79 5.33
N SER A 272 34.99 41.84 6.12
CA SER A 272 35.45 42.11 7.49
C SER A 272 36.93 42.53 7.57
N SER A 273 37.62 42.70 6.43
CA SER A 273 39.03 43.11 6.43
C SER A 273 39.19 44.58 6.84
N VAL A 274 40.39 44.94 7.31
CA VAL A 274 40.73 46.33 7.70
C VAL A 274 40.63 47.29 6.51
N ASN A 275 40.73 46.80 5.28
CA ASN A 275 40.58 47.60 4.07
C ASN A 275 39.12 47.78 3.64
N SER A 276 38.16 47.20 4.37
CA SER A 276 36.72 47.25 4.09
C SER A 276 35.94 47.73 5.32
N TYR A 277 34.76 47.17 5.61
CA TYR A 277 33.92 47.52 6.74
C TYR A 277 34.49 47.09 8.11
N PHE A 278 35.57 46.29 8.11
CA PHE A 278 36.32 45.87 9.29
C PHE A 278 35.42 45.28 10.40
N ASP A 279 35.45 45.88 11.59
CA ASP A 279 34.75 45.41 12.78
C ASP A 279 33.23 45.54 12.67
N LYS A 280 32.74 46.46 11.83
CA LYS A 280 31.30 46.68 11.63
C LYS A 280 30.63 45.62 10.77
N TYR A 281 31.38 44.90 9.92
CA TYR A 281 30.75 44.02 8.94
C TYR A 281 29.89 42.93 9.60
N LYS A 282 30.48 42.20 10.56
CA LYS A 282 29.83 41.04 11.17
C LYS A 282 28.68 41.43 12.10
N THR A 283 28.73 42.61 12.70
CA THR A 283 27.79 43.03 13.75
C THR A 283 26.70 43.96 13.24
N GLU A 284 26.94 44.70 12.15
CA GLU A 284 26.05 45.76 11.67
C GLU A 284 25.74 45.59 10.19
N VAL A 285 26.75 45.68 9.32
CA VAL A 285 26.57 45.80 7.87
C VAL A 285 26.01 44.53 7.25
N GLY A 286 26.66 43.38 7.49
CA GLY A 286 26.28 42.10 6.91
C GLY A 286 24.87 41.65 7.32
N PRO A 287 24.52 41.65 8.62
CA PRO A 287 23.15 41.35 9.05
C PRO A 287 22.09 42.26 8.43
N PHE A 288 22.36 43.57 8.35
CA PHE A 288 21.43 44.55 7.77
C PHE A 288 21.20 44.28 6.28
N VAL A 289 22.26 44.12 5.49
CA VAL A 289 22.17 43.89 4.05
C VAL A 289 21.43 42.59 3.72
N LYS A 290 21.72 41.50 4.45
CA LYS A 290 21.02 40.23 4.26
C LYS A 290 19.54 40.34 4.58
N GLN A 291 19.18 41.07 5.63
CA GLN A 291 17.78 41.32 5.98
C GLN A 291 17.05 42.09 4.87
N GLU A 292 17.66 43.16 4.34
CA GLU A 292 17.06 43.97 3.26
C GLU A 292 16.89 43.15 1.97
N LEU A 293 17.90 42.36 1.58
CA LEU A 293 17.82 41.47 0.41
C LEU A 293 16.76 40.38 0.60
N GLN A 294 16.67 39.78 1.80
CA GLN A 294 15.63 38.80 2.09
C GLN A 294 14.23 39.43 2.02
N GLN A 295 14.07 40.63 2.59
CA GLN A 295 12.81 41.37 2.57
C GLN A 295 12.41 41.81 1.15
N GLY A 296 13.38 42.03 0.27
CA GLY A 296 13.14 42.38 -1.13
C GLY A 296 12.88 41.18 -2.04
N SER A 297 13.00 39.94 -1.55
CA SER A 297 12.73 38.75 -2.36
C SER A 297 11.23 38.44 -2.40
N SER A 298 10.75 37.77 -3.46
CA SER A 298 9.32 37.44 -3.60
C SER A 298 8.79 36.58 -2.46
N THR A 299 9.53 35.54 -2.09
CA THR A 299 9.35 34.77 -0.86
C THR A 299 10.66 34.70 -0.06
N PRO A 300 10.62 34.33 1.24
CA PRO A 300 11.85 34.14 2.02
C PRO A 300 12.83 33.12 1.42
N GLU A 301 12.31 32.14 0.67
CA GLU A 301 13.08 31.11 -0.04
C GLU A 301 13.74 31.64 -1.33
N ASP A 302 13.28 32.79 -1.85
CA ASP A 302 13.86 33.47 -3.02
C ASP A 302 15.13 34.27 -2.69
N PHE A 303 15.57 34.22 -1.44
CA PHE A 303 16.85 34.76 -1.00
C PHE A 303 17.85 33.63 -0.76
N ILE A 304 18.89 33.58 -1.59
CA ILE A 304 19.99 32.63 -1.40
C ILE A 304 21.25 33.35 -0.95
N THR A 305 21.97 32.74 -0.01
CA THR A 305 23.25 33.25 0.44
C THR A 305 24.16 32.13 0.90
N SER A 306 25.43 32.21 0.54
CA SER A 306 26.45 31.27 1.00
C SER A 306 27.82 31.95 1.05
N GLN A 307 28.69 31.44 1.92
CA GLN A 307 30.09 31.85 2.03
C GLN A 307 31.01 30.95 1.19
N SER A 308 30.50 29.81 0.70
CA SER A 308 31.20 28.92 -0.22
C SER A 308 30.74 29.19 -1.64
N ILE A 309 31.68 29.42 -2.56
CA ILE A 309 31.35 29.70 -3.97
C ILE A 309 30.70 28.49 -4.65
N ASP A 310 31.11 27.26 -4.30
CA ASP A 310 30.55 26.03 -4.86
C ASP A 310 29.10 25.81 -4.39
N ASP A 311 28.85 26.09 -3.11
CA ASP A 311 27.50 25.99 -2.53
C ASP A 311 26.60 27.10 -3.08
N PHE A 312 27.12 28.34 -3.17
CA PHE A 312 26.41 29.47 -3.77
C PHE A 312 25.98 29.18 -5.22
N THR A 313 26.91 28.73 -6.06
CA THR A 313 26.61 28.41 -7.45
C THR A 313 25.67 27.21 -7.58
N THR A 314 25.74 26.23 -6.67
CA THR A 314 24.80 25.11 -6.60
C THR A 314 23.39 25.59 -6.26
N GLN A 315 23.24 26.41 -5.21
CA GLN A 315 21.96 26.99 -4.80
C GLN A 315 21.37 27.89 -5.89
N LEU A 316 22.19 28.72 -6.56
CA LEU A 316 21.77 29.57 -7.68
C LEU A 316 21.19 28.73 -8.83
N LYS A 317 21.89 27.67 -9.21
CA LYS A 317 21.39 26.76 -10.26
C LYS A 317 20.08 26.09 -9.84
N GLN A 318 20.00 25.64 -8.59
CA GLN A 318 18.83 24.93 -8.10
C GLN A 318 17.61 25.83 -8.02
N ILE A 319 17.73 27.03 -7.43
CA ILE A 319 16.58 27.92 -7.26
C ILE A 319 16.01 28.38 -8.59
N VAL A 320 16.86 28.70 -9.56
CA VAL A 320 16.38 29.08 -10.88
C VAL A 320 15.74 27.87 -11.56
N LYS A 321 16.33 26.67 -11.47
CA LYS A 321 15.67 25.46 -11.97
C LYS A 321 14.30 25.21 -11.34
N ASP A 322 14.17 25.32 -10.01
CA ASP A 322 12.92 25.07 -9.30
C ASP A 322 11.83 26.08 -9.69
N ARG A 323 12.21 27.35 -9.89
CA ARG A 323 11.26 28.41 -10.30
C ARG A 323 10.85 28.29 -11.76
N LEU A 324 11.78 27.86 -12.62
CA LEU A 324 11.54 27.75 -14.06
C LEU A 324 10.95 26.40 -14.47
N ALA A 325 11.20 25.33 -13.72
CA ALA A 325 10.63 24.00 -13.95
C ALA A 325 9.30 23.86 -13.21
N GLN A 326 8.25 24.55 -13.65
CA GLN A 326 6.91 24.33 -13.13
C GLN A 326 6.23 23.18 -13.89
N SER A 327 6.63 21.94 -13.59
CA SER A 327 5.76 20.80 -13.87
C SER A 327 4.54 20.92 -12.97
N THR A 328 3.34 20.86 -13.56
CA THR A 328 2.13 20.66 -12.76
C THR A 328 2.28 19.33 -12.01
N PRO A 329 1.88 19.24 -10.72
CA PRO A 329 1.86 17.98 -10.00
C PRO A 329 1.18 16.87 -10.79
N ALA A 330 1.79 15.69 -10.83
CA ALA A 330 1.19 14.50 -11.39
C ALA A 330 0.53 13.69 -10.26
N THR A 331 -0.73 13.33 -10.43
CA THR A 331 -1.48 12.49 -9.50
C THR A 331 -1.76 11.14 -10.13
N ALA A 332 -1.26 10.08 -9.50
CA ALA A 332 -1.62 8.71 -9.82
C ALA A 332 -2.72 8.20 -8.89
N SER A 333 -3.60 7.36 -9.43
CA SER A 333 -4.67 6.68 -8.71
C SER A 333 -4.74 5.23 -9.19
N LEU A 334 -4.37 4.30 -8.31
CA LEU A 334 -4.43 2.85 -8.53
C LEU A 334 -5.65 2.28 -7.83
N THR A 335 -6.51 1.60 -8.56
CA THR A 335 -7.63 0.81 -8.03
C THR A 335 -7.19 -0.64 -7.90
N ILE A 336 -7.24 -1.14 -6.67
CA ILE A 336 -7.04 -2.56 -6.36
C ILE A 336 -8.36 -3.31 -6.61
N ALA A 337 -8.32 -4.57 -7.04
CA ALA A 337 -9.52 -5.35 -7.24
C ALA A 337 -10.13 -5.82 -5.91
N ASN A 338 -11.46 -5.95 -5.84
CA ASN A 338 -12.19 -6.26 -4.59
C ASN A 338 -11.86 -7.63 -3.98
N GLN A 339 -11.22 -8.51 -4.74
CA GLN A 339 -10.74 -9.83 -4.29
C GLN A 339 -9.49 -9.73 -3.38
N PHE A 340 -8.95 -8.52 -3.19
CA PHE A 340 -7.77 -8.28 -2.39
C PHE A 340 -7.97 -7.15 -1.39
N ASP A 341 -7.48 -7.33 -0.16
CA ASP A 341 -7.47 -6.31 0.88
C ASP A 341 -6.10 -5.60 0.91
N ILE A 342 -6.09 -4.27 0.84
CA ILE A 342 -4.86 -3.47 0.93
C ILE A 342 -4.27 -3.59 2.33
N GLN A 343 -3.02 -4.05 2.42
CA GLN A 343 -2.26 -4.17 3.67
C GLN A 343 -1.41 -2.93 3.93
N SER A 344 -0.74 -2.42 2.88
CA SER A 344 0.11 -1.23 2.97
C SER A 344 0.30 -0.59 1.60
N ALA A 345 0.65 0.70 1.60
CA ALA A 345 1.11 1.41 0.41
C ALA A 345 2.08 2.54 0.79
N THR A 346 3.14 2.72 0.01
CA THR A 346 4.11 3.81 0.10
C THR A 346 4.46 4.30 -1.30
N ALA A 347 5.03 5.50 -1.41
CA ALA A 347 5.54 6.00 -2.68
C ALA A 347 6.84 6.78 -2.47
N THR A 348 7.74 6.70 -3.44
CA THR A 348 9.02 7.40 -3.42
C THR A 348 9.35 8.02 -4.77
N ASP A 349 10.15 9.08 -4.75
CA ASP A 349 10.77 9.65 -5.95
C ASP A 349 12.09 8.92 -6.33
N ASP A 350 12.71 9.33 -7.44
CA ASP A 350 14.00 8.80 -7.91
C ASP A 350 15.17 8.95 -6.90
N ALA A 351 15.09 9.93 -5.99
CA ALA A 351 16.08 10.14 -4.94
C ALA A 351 15.79 9.34 -3.66
N GLY A 352 14.67 8.61 -3.62
CA GLY A 352 14.21 7.84 -2.48
C GLY A 352 13.51 8.68 -1.40
N ASN A 353 13.11 9.91 -1.70
CA ASN A 353 12.31 10.72 -0.78
C ASN A 353 10.86 10.24 -0.79
N ASP A 354 10.22 10.30 0.38
CA ASP A 354 8.82 9.90 0.54
C ASP A 354 7.88 10.85 -0.22
N VAL A 355 6.95 10.24 -0.96
CA VAL A 355 5.85 10.93 -1.65
C VAL A 355 4.56 10.60 -0.90
N PRO A 356 3.73 11.60 -0.53
CA PRO A 356 2.50 11.35 0.21
C PRO A 356 1.54 10.39 -0.50
N VAL A 357 1.11 9.35 0.22
CA VAL A 357 0.11 8.37 -0.24
C VAL A 357 -1.18 8.51 0.53
N GLN A 358 -2.31 8.37 -0.16
CA GLN A 358 -3.64 8.30 0.42
C GLN A 358 -4.32 7.00 0.01
N ILE A 359 -5.01 6.36 0.96
CA ILE A 359 -5.84 5.17 0.72
C ILE A 359 -7.28 5.55 0.99
N ASN A 360 -8.16 5.39 -0.01
CA ASN A 360 -9.59 5.60 0.12
C ASN A 360 -10.35 4.38 -0.44
N GLY A 361 -10.84 3.54 0.47
CA GLY A 361 -11.40 2.24 0.10
C GLY A 361 -10.36 1.39 -0.64
N GLN A 362 -10.69 1.01 -1.88
CA GLN A 362 -9.85 0.16 -2.71
C GLN A 362 -8.89 0.97 -3.63
N THR A 363 -8.77 2.28 -3.42
CA THR A 363 -7.95 3.17 -4.25
C THR A 363 -6.75 3.69 -3.48
N ILE A 364 -5.56 3.58 -4.07
CA ILE A 364 -4.29 4.15 -3.61
C ILE A 364 -3.97 5.34 -4.50
N SER A 365 -3.75 6.51 -3.93
CA SER A 365 -3.37 7.72 -4.67
C SER A 365 -2.05 8.29 -4.19
N ALA A 366 -1.23 8.78 -5.12
CA ALA A 366 0.02 9.49 -4.85
C ALA A 366 0.14 10.71 -5.75
N THR A 367 0.60 11.83 -5.21
CA THR A 367 0.76 13.09 -5.96
C THR A 367 2.18 13.60 -5.81
N SER A 368 2.84 13.88 -6.94
CA SER A 368 4.18 14.48 -6.93
C SER A 368 4.16 15.89 -6.35
N THR A 369 5.28 16.35 -5.80
CA THR A 369 5.45 17.75 -5.44
C THR A 369 5.46 18.62 -6.71
N GLU A 370 5.02 19.87 -6.59
CA GLU A 370 5.13 20.86 -7.66
C GLU A 370 6.58 21.03 -8.10
N GLY A 371 6.81 21.11 -9.40
CA GLY A 371 8.14 21.24 -10.01
C GLY A 371 9.00 19.98 -10.04
N TYR A 372 8.54 18.86 -9.46
CA TYR A 372 9.23 17.58 -9.58
C TYR A 372 9.19 17.06 -11.02
N VAL A 373 10.33 16.60 -11.54
CA VAL A 373 10.45 15.93 -12.84
C VAL A 373 11.31 14.68 -12.63
N GLY A 374 10.78 13.51 -13.01
CA GLY A 374 11.39 12.21 -12.71
C GLY A 374 10.33 11.12 -12.58
N ASN A 375 10.69 9.95 -12.06
CA ASN A 375 9.75 8.86 -11.81
C ASN A 375 9.30 8.81 -10.35
N ILE A 376 7.99 8.64 -10.16
CA ILE A 376 7.40 8.28 -8.87
C ILE A 376 7.10 6.78 -8.90
N THR A 377 7.47 6.05 -7.85
CA THR A 377 7.17 4.62 -7.69
C THR A 377 6.28 4.40 -6.47
N ILE A 378 5.12 3.79 -6.69
CA ILE A 378 4.19 3.32 -5.66
C ILE A 378 4.49 1.85 -5.37
N HIS A 379 4.75 1.53 -4.10
CA HIS A 379 4.87 0.17 -3.58
C HIS A 379 3.63 -0.16 -2.75
N TYR A 380 3.03 -1.34 -2.95
CA TYR A 380 1.85 -1.76 -2.20
C TYR A 380 1.84 -3.25 -1.89
N GLU A 381 1.18 -3.63 -0.81
CA GLU A 381 0.93 -5.02 -0.44
C GLU A 381 -0.57 -5.28 -0.31
N VAL A 382 -1.03 -6.40 -0.84
CA VAL A 382 -2.43 -6.80 -0.80
C VAL A 382 -2.56 -8.27 -0.41
N LYS A 383 -3.64 -8.64 0.28
CA LYS A 383 -3.93 -10.03 0.66
C LYS A 383 -5.20 -10.50 -0.03
N GLU A 384 -5.18 -11.70 -0.62
CA GLU A 384 -6.39 -12.34 -1.15
C GLU A 384 -7.47 -12.46 -0.05
N ASN A 385 -8.69 -12.02 -0.33
CA ASN A 385 -9.83 -12.14 0.59
C ASN A 385 -10.85 -13.20 0.14
N THR A 386 -10.72 -13.69 -1.09
CA THR A 386 -11.51 -14.76 -1.70
C THR A 386 -10.60 -15.70 -2.50
N ALA A 387 -11.13 -16.87 -2.88
CA ALA A 387 -10.40 -17.84 -3.71
C ALA A 387 -10.17 -17.28 -5.13
N ILE A 388 -8.98 -17.51 -5.69
CA ILE A 388 -8.55 -17.01 -7.00
C ILE A 388 -8.32 -18.18 -7.96
N ASP A 389 -9.36 -18.57 -8.71
CA ASP A 389 -9.35 -19.83 -9.50
C ASP A 389 -8.88 -19.64 -10.95
N ALA A 390 -8.69 -18.40 -11.37
CA ALA A 390 -8.24 -18.02 -12.69
C ALA A 390 -7.33 -16.79 -12.63
N ALA A 391 -6.67 -16.48 -13.75
CA ALA A 391 -5.91 -15.24 -13.87
C ALA A 391 -6.82 -14.04 -13.57
N THR A 392 -6.42 -13.22 -12.60
CA THR A 392 -7.27 -12.17 -12.02
C THR A 392 -6.51 -10.85 -12.01
N LEU A 393 -7.22 -9.77 -12.35
CA LEU A 393 -6.71 -8.40 -12.23
C LEU A 393 -6.48 -8.08 -10.75
N VAL A 394 -5.28 -7.62 -10.42
CA VAL A 394 -4.93 -7.16 -9.07
C VAL A 394 -5.07 -5.65 -8.97
N SER A 395 -4.51 -4.93 -9.95
CA SER A 395 -4.53 -3.47 -9.96
C SER A 395 -4.58 -2.91 -11.37
N SER A 396 -5.23 -1.76 -11.49
CA SER A 396 -5.26 -0.89 -12.66
C SER A 396 -5.32 0.55 -12.17
N GLY A 397 -5.19 1.55 -13.04
CA GLY A 397 -5.28 2.93 -12.58
C GLY A 397 -4.91 3.95 -13.62
N THR A 398 -4.94 5.21 -13.19
CA THR A 398 -4.65 6.37 -14.05
C THR A 398 -3.59 7.26 -13.44
N MET A 399 -2.91 8.02 -14.29
CA MET A 399 -2.08 9.16 -13.91
C MET A 399 -2.57 10.39 -14.65
N ASN A 400 -2.72 11.50 -13.94
CA ASN A 400 -3.10 12.79 -14.50
C ASN A 400 -2.05 13.84 -14.16
N GLN A 401 -1.65 14.64 -15.14
CA GLN A 401 -0.72 15.76 -15.00
C GLN A 401 -1.20 16.92 -15.88
N GLY A 402 -1.82 17.95 -15.29
CA GLY A 402 -2.46 19.01 -16.06
C GLY A 402 -3.56 18.44 -16.98
N THR A 403 -3.42 18.60 -18.29
CA THR A 403 -4.33 18.02 -19.30
C THR A 403 -3.92 16.62 -19.77
N ILE A 404 -2.76 16.12 -19.35
CA ILE A 404 -2.27 14.79 -19.70
C ILE A 404 -2.96 13.77 -18.79
N ALA A 405 -3.60 12.77 -19.39
CA ALA A 405 -4.17 11.63 -18.69
C ALA A 405 -3.66 10.35 -19.34
N LYS A 406 -3.16 9.41 -18.54
CA LYS A 406 -2.65 8.12 -19.00
C LYS A 406 -3.10 6.98 -18.10
N GLU A 407 -3.20 5.79 -18.68
CA GLU A 407 -3.61 4.57 -17.99
C GLU A 407 -2.40 3.70 -17.66
N PHE A 408 -2.30 3.25 -16.41
CA PHE A 408 -1.33 2.22 -16.04
C PHE A 408 -1.63 0.93 -16.80
N PRO A 409 -0.59 0.14 -17.15
CA PRO A 409 -0.84 -1.22 -17.59
C PRO A 409 -1.53 -2.01 -16.46
N GLU A 410 -2.38 -2.96 -16.83
CA GLU A 410 -3.04 -3.82 -15.86
C GLU A 410 -2.06 -4.83 -15.25
N ALA A 411 -2.05 -4.96 -13.93
CA ALA A 411 -1.29 -6.00 -13.25
C ALA A 411 -2.22 -7.17 -12.91
N THR A 412 -1.92 -8.35 -13.44
CA THR A 412 -2.70 -9.57 -13.22
C THR A 412 -1.87 -10.63 -12.51
N ILE A 413 -2.52 -11.43 -11.65
CA ILE A 413 -1.91 -12.60 -11.01
C ILE A 413 -2.54 -13.89 -11.57
N PRO A 414 -1.78 -14.98 -11.76
CA PRO A 414 -2.35 -16.29 -12.07
C PRO A 414 -3.23 -16.84 -10.93
N LYS A 415 -3.97 -17.90 -11.23
CA LYS A 415 -4.72 -18.66 -10.22
C LYS A 415 -3.83 -19.05 -9.03
N ASN A 416 -4.43 -19.12 -7.86
CA ASN A 416 -3.81 -19.66 -6.66
C ASN A 416 -4.03 -21.18 -6.64
N ASP A 417 -2.98 -21.97 -6.89
CA ASP A 417 -3.08 -23.43 -6.90
C ASP A 417 -3.47 -24.02 -5.52
N ASN A 418 -3.27 -23.25 -4.44
CA ASN A 418 -3.62 -23.64 -3.08
C ASN A 418 -4.99 -23.08 -2.64
N ALA A 419 -5.74 -22.37 -3.50
CA ALA A 419 -6.96 -21.65 -3.11
C ALA A 419 -7.98 -22.51 -2.35
N HIS A 420 -8.06 -23.79 -2.69
CA HIS A 420 -9.01 -24.76 -2.14
C HIS A 420 -8.38 -25.77 -1.18
N ALA A 421 -7.08 -25.67 -0.86
CA ALA A 421 -6.43 -26.63 0.03
C ALA A 421 -7.00 -26.59 1.47
N CYS A 422 -7.75 -25.54 1.79
CA CYS A 422 -8.44 -25.33 3.07
C CYS A 422 -9.94 -25.62 2.99
N ASP A 423 -10.48 -26.01 1.83
CA ASP A 423 -11.89 -26.36 1.66
C ASP A 423 -12.12 -27.79 2.21
N VAL A 424 -12.58 -27.91 3.46
CA VAL A 424 -13.07 -29.18 4.01
C VAL A 424 -14.47 -29.46 3.44
N THR A 425 -14.67 -30.63 2.83
CA THR A 425 -16.00 -31.06 2.37
C THR A 425 -16.71 -31.77 3.52
N PRO A 426 -17.88 -31.32 4.01
CA PRO A 426 -18.58 -32.00 5.10
C PRO A 426 -18.97 -33.44 4.72
N GLU A 427 -18.65 -34.39 5.59
CA GLU A 427 -19.06 -35.80 5.50
C GLU A 427 -19.99 -36.12 6.68
N ASP A 428 -21.21 -36.56 6.37
CA ASP A 428 -22.20 -36.98 7.37
C ASP A 428 -21.80 -38.32 8.02
N PRO A 429 -22.14 -38.53 9.31
CA PRO A 429 -21.96 -39.83 9.94
C PRO A 429 -22.86 -40.91 9.33
N THR A 430 -22.45 -42.16 9.46
CA THR A 430 -23.21 -43.34 9.02
C THR A 430 -23.13 -44.48 10.04
N ILE A 431 -24.16 -45.32 10.09
CA ILE A 431 -24.22 -46.52 10.93
C ILE A 431 -24.75 -47.72 10.13
N THR A 432 -24.10 -48.87 10.28
CA THR A 432 -24.46 -50.14 9.64
C THR A 432 -24.35 -51.29 10.63
N LYS A 433 -25.07 -52.38 10.38
CA LYS A 433 -25.10 -53.54 11.27
C LYS A 433 -25.07 -54.86 10.49
N ASP A 434 -24.31 -55.82 10.97
CA ASP A 434 -24.26 -57.18 10.41
C ASP A 434 -24.22 -58.24 11.52
N ILE A 435 -24.41 -59.50 11.12
CA ILE A 435 -24.17 -60.70 11.93
C ILE A 435 -22.99 -61.43 11.31
N GLU A 436 -21.82 -61.37 11.95
CA GLU A 436 -20.62 -62.06 11.46
C GLU A 436 -20.32 -61.79 9.96
N GLY A 437 -20.57 -60.57 9.49
CA GLY A 437 -20.41 -60.14 8.11
C GLY A 437 -21.59 -60.46 7.17
N GLN A 438 -22.73 -60.88 7.70
CA GLN A 438 -23.93 -61.27 6.93
C GLN A 438 -25.18 -60.51 7.40
N ASP A 439 -26.17 -60.34 6.52
CA ASP A 439 -27.48 -59.76 6.90
C ASP A 439 -28.42 -60.78 7.57
N HIS A 440 -28.10 -62.06 7.48
CA HIS A 440 -28.90 -63.15 8.02
C HIS A 440 -28.04 -64.29 8.54
N LEU A 441 -28.47 -64.92 9.64
CA LEU A 441 -27.82 -66.12 10.18
C LEU A 441 -28.87 -67.14 10.66
N ASP A 442 -28.77 -68.38 10.18
CA ASP A 442 -29.53 -69.52 10.71
C ASP A 442 -28.73 -70.21 11.82
N LEU A 443 -29.31 -70.31 13.02
CA LEU A 443 -28.67 -71.01 14.14
C LEU A 443 -28.89 -72.52 14.03
N THR A 444 -27.81 -73.27 14.26
CA THR A 444 -27.83 -74.74 14.23
C THR A 444 -28.39 -75.34 15.52
N ASN A 445 -28.23 -74.64 16.65
CA ASN A 445 -28.70 -75.05 17.97
C ASN A 445 -28.85 -73.81 18.88
N ARG A 446 -29.54 -73.97 20.02
CA ARG A 446 -29.88 -72.84 20.92
C ARG A 446 -28.67 -72.27 21.67
N ASP A 447 -27.64 -73.09 21.91
CA ASP A 447 -26.42 -72.68 22.61
C ASP A 447 -25.38 -72.00 21.70
N GLN A 448 -25.67 -71.88 20.40
CA GLN A 448 -24.78 -71.22 19.44
C GLN A 448 -24.70 -69.72 19.73
N GLU A 449 -23.48 -69.26 20.06
CA GLU A 449 -23.16 -67.82 20.12
C GLU A 449 -23.01 -67.24 18.71
N PHE A 450 -23.37 -65.98 18.58
CA PHE A 450 -23.21 -65.20 17.35
C PHE A 450 -23.00 -63.72 17.70
N LYS A 451 -22.43 -62.95 16.76
CA LYS A 451 -22.00 -61.57 16.99
C LYS A 451 -22.72 -60.58 16.10
N TRP A 452 -23.34 -59.58 16.72
CA TRP A 452 -23.77 -58.37 16.03
C TRP A 452 -22.60 -57.39 15.94
N ASN A 453 -22.30 -56.90 14.74
CA ASN A 453 -21.30 -55.85 14.55
C ASN A 453 -22.02 -54.56 14.15
N VAL A 454 -21.97 -53.55 15.01
CA VAL A 454 -22.50 -52.21 14.76
C VAL A 454 -21.33 -51.32 14.34
N LYS A 455 -21.24 -50.97 13.07
CA LYS A 455 -20.14 -50.18 12.49
C LYS A 455 -20.60 -48.76 12.22
N THR A 456 -19.88 -47.79 12.80
CA THR A 456 -20.16 -46.36 12.73
C THR A 456 -18.99 -45.61 12.12
N ALA A 457 -19.22 -44.83 11.06
CA ALA A 457 -18.29 -43.80 10.60
C ALA A 457 -18.81 -42.44 11.07
N PHE A 458 -17.97 -41.64 11.72
CA PHE A 458 -18.44 -40.44 12.43
C PHE A 458 -18.51 -39.16 11.57
N GLY A 459 -18.16 -39.21 10.29
CA GLY A 459 -18.07 -38.03 9.45
C GLY A 459 -16.86 -37.16 9.85
N ASN A 460 -16.81 -35.90 9.43
CA ASN A 460 -15.63 -35.04 9.67
C ASN A 460 -15.89 -33.72 10.41
N GLU A 461 -17.12 -33.50 10.89
CA GLU A 461 -17.52 -32.29 11.64
C GLU A 461 -17.88 -32.57 13.12
N THR A 462 -17.08 -33.40 13.80
CA THR A 462 -17.39 -33.87 15.17
C THR A 462 -17.04 -32.88 16.28
N SER A 463 -16.25 -31.84 15.99
CA SER A 463 -15.72 -30.90 16.99
C SER A 463 -16.79 -30.10 17.74
N THR A 464 -17.97 -29.93 17.14
CA THR A 464 -19.10 -29.18 17.72
C THR A 464 -20.10 -30.06 18.46
N TRP A 465 -19.93 -31.39 18.44
CA TRP A 465 -20.92 -32.32 18.96
C TRP A 465 -21.03 -32.27 20.49
N THR A 466 -22.27 -32.41 20.96
CA THR A 466 -22.58 -32.54 22.39
C THR A 466 -22.80 -33.97 22.82
N GLN A 467 -23.05 -34.90 21.89
CA GLN A 467 -23.26 -36.33 22.17
C GLN A 467 -22.61 -37.22 21.09
N ALA A 468 -22.18 -38.42 21.49
CA ALA A 468 -21.75 -39.49 20.60
C ALA A 468 -21.93 -40.85 21.30
N SER A 469 -22.92 -41.64 20.90
CA SER A 469 -23.14 -42.98 21.47
C SER A 469 -23.71 -43.98 20.47
N MET A 470 -23.26 -45.23 20.56
CA MET A 470 -23.86 -46.37 19.84
C MET A 470 -24.81 -47.10 20.78
N VAL A 471 -26.03 -47.34 20.34
CA VAL A 471 -27.11 -47.93 21.15
C VAL A 471 -27.71 -49.12 20.43
N ASP A 472 -28.00 -50.18 21.15
CA ASP A 472 -28.56 -51.40 20.59
C ASP A 472 -29.54 -52.05 21.57
N ASP A 473 -30.80 -52.24 21.16
CA ASP A 473 -31.83 -52.90 21.97
C ASP A 473 -31.99 -54.35 21.53
N ILE A 474 -31.32 -55.26 22.25
CA ILE A 474 -31.27 -56.68 21.92
C ILE A 474 -32.58 -57.37 22.35
N ASN A 475 -33.14 -58.20 21.47
CA ASN A 475 -34.38 -58.92 21.78
C ASN A 475 -34.28 -59.71 23.10
N LYS A 476 -35.36 -59.71 23.88
CA LYS A 476 -35.41 -60.31 25.22
C LYS A 476 -35.28 -61.84 25.24
N VAL A 477 -35.41 -62.53 24.10
CA VAL A 477 -35.16 -63.98 23.99
C VAL A 477 -33.67 -64.31 23.82
N LEU A 478 -32.80 -63.30 23.74
CA LEU A 478 -31.34 -63.45 23.65
C LEU A 478 -30.66 -63.00 24.95
N ASP A 479 -29.58 -63.69 25.33
CA ASP A 479 -28.63 -63.24 26.35
C ASP A 479 -27.45 -62.53 25.67
N ILE A 480 -26.99 -61.43 26.26
CA ILE A 480 -25.74 -60.75 25.90
C ILE A 480 -24.62 -61.37 26.73
N THR A 481 -23.60 -61.92 26.08
CA THR A 481 -22.46 -62.57 26.75
C THR A 481 -21.21 -61.69 26.79
N ASP A 482 -21.03 -60.81 25.82
CA ASP A 482 -19.88 -59.90 25.74
C ASP A 482 -20.18 -58.66 24.88
N VAL A 483 -19.55 -57.53 25.21
CA VAL A 483 -19.62 -56.29 24.43
C VAL A 483 -18.22 -55.70 24.31
N LYS A 484 -17.78 -55.44 23.08
CA LYS A 484 -16.46 -54.92 22.77
C LYS A 484 -16.52 -53.84 21.69
N VAL A 485 -15.70 -52.80 21.80
CA VAL A 485 -15.58 -51.76 20.77
C VAL A 485 -14.16 -51.70 20.21
N THR A 486 -14.03 -51.70 18.89
CA THR A 486 -12.75 -51.58 18.19
C THR A 486 -12.70 -50.38 17.25
N ASP A 487 -11.52 -49.80 17.04
CA ASP A 487 -11.27 -48.79 16.01
C ASP A 487 -11.13 -49.41 14.60
N GLU A 488 -10.88 -48.59 13.58
CA GLU A 488 -10.73 -49.05 12.19
C GLU A 488 -9.54 -50.00 11.97
N ASN A 489 -8.58 -50.02 12.89
CA ASN A 489 -7.42 -50.91 12.87
C ASN A 489 -7.68 -52.21 13.65
N GLY A 490 -8.88 -52.39 14.20
CA GLY A 490 -9.27 -53.55 15.00
C GLY A 490 -8.69 -53.53 16.43
N LYS A 491 -8.14 -52.40 16.88
CA LYS A 491 -7.63 -52.25 18.25
C LYS A 491 -8.81 -52.08 19.20
N ASP A 492 -8.75 -52.76 20.34
CA ASP A 492 -9.74 -52.60 21.42
C ASP A 492 -9.65 -51.19 22.02
N VAL A 493 -10.76 -50.46 21.92
CA VAL A 493 -10.94 -49.09 22.39
C VAL A 493 -12.16 -48.98 23.31
N THR A 494 -12.63 -50.10 23.87
CA THR A 494 -13.75 -50.13 24.82
C THR A 494 -13.52 -49.20 26.01
N ALA A 495 -12.27 -49.00 26.43
CA ALA A 495 -11.89 -48.07 27.49
C ALA A 495 -12.04 -46.58 27.13
N ASN A 496 -12.23 -46.24 25.84
CA ASN A 496 -12.41 -44.85 25.39
C ASN A 496 -13.84 -44.34 25.58
N GLY A 497 -14.73 -45.17 26.13
CA GLY A 497 -16.11 -44.82 26.42
C GLY A 497 -16.64 -45.52 27.67
N THR A 498 -17.95 -45.42 27.87
CA THR A 498 -18.67 -46.07 28.95
C THR A 498 -19.68 -47.06 28.36
N VAL A 499 -19.55 -48.34 28.73
CA VAL A 499 -20.52 -49.38 28.37
C VAL A 499 -21.58 -49.48 29.48
N THR A 500 -22.85 -49.38 29.11
CA THR A 500 -24.00 -49.63 30.00
C THR A 500 -24.88 -50.72 29.40
N GLN A 501 -25.30 -51.66 30.25
CA GLN A 501 -26.19 -52.76 29.86
C GLN A 501 -27.37 -52.82 30.84
N GLU A 502 -28.56 -52.43 30.37
CA GLU A 502 -29.77 -52.41 31.18
C GLU A 502 -30.95 -52.92 30.36
N ASN A 503 -31.74 -53.85 30.90
CA ASN A 503 -32.93 -54.39 30.25
C ASN A 503 -32.70 -54.92 28.81
N ASN A 504 -31.57 -55.60 28.56
CA ASN A 504 -31.10 -56.05 27.23
C ASN A 504 -30.74 -54.93 26.23
N LYS A 505 -30.68 -53.67 26.68
CA LYS A 505 -30.18 -52.55 25.89
C LYS A 505 -28.70 -52.31 26.19
N VAL A 506 -27.86 -52.34 25.16
CA VAL A 506 -26.45 -51.96 25.20
C VAL A 506 -26.33 -50.49 24.80
N THR A 507 -25.55 -49.71 25.54
CA THR A 507 -25.20 -48.34 25.17
C THR A 507 -23.72 -48.14 25.39
N PHE A 508 -23.02 -47.70 24.34
CA PHE A 508 -21.63 -47.28 24.41
C PHE A 508 -21.55 -45.78 24.16
N GLU A 509 -21.28 -45.04 25.23
CA GLU A 509 -21.10 -43.58 25.18
C GLU A 509 -19.62 -43.23 25.04
N MET A 510 -19.28 -42.45 24.01
CA MET A 510 -17.91 -42.01 23.77
C MET A 510 -17.51 -40.93 24.77
N ASN A 511 -16.31 -41.03 25.36
CA ASN A 511 -15.79 -39.99 26.24
C ASN A 511 -15.17 -38.85 25.43
N LYS A 512 -15.37 -37.60 25.86
CA LYS A 512 -14.67 -36.45 25.27
C LYS A 512 -13.17 -36.53 25.53
N GLN A 513 -12.37 -36.14 24.54
CA GLN A 513 -10.94 -35.89 24.68
C GLN A 513 -10.69 -34.39 24.53
N ALA A 514 -10.01 -33.78 25.49
CA ALA A 514 -9.82 -32.32 25.54
C ALA A 514 -11.16 -31.55 25.37
N ASP A 515 -12.20 -32.00 26.07
CA ASP A 515 -13.57 -31.44 26.05
C ASP A 515 -14.29 -31.47 24.67
N SER A 516 -13.77 -32.23 23.71
CA SER A 516 -14.28 -32.34 22.34
C SER A 516 -14.39 -33.79 21.83
N TYR A 517 -15.16 -33.98 20.75
CA TYR A 517 -15.24 -35.22 19.96
C TYR A 517 -14.42 -35.15 18.67
N ASP A 518 -13.58 -34.13 18.49
CA ASP A 518 -12.76 -33.91 17.28
C ASP A 518 -11.92 -35.13 16.87
N TYR A 519 -11.47 -35.93 17.85
CA TYR A 519 -10.73 -37.18 17.60
C TYR A 519 -11.54 -38.26 16.86
N LEU A 520 -12.86 -38.11 16.74
CA LEU A 520 -13.72 -39.00 15.95
C LEU A 520 -13.78 -38.59 14.46
N SER A 521 -13.36 -37.37 14.12
CA SER A 521 -13.41 -36.83 12.75
C SER A 521 -12.61 -37.71 11.80
N GLY A 522 -13.27 -38.24 10.76
CA GLY A 522 -12.70 -39.14 9.76
C GLY A 522 -12.50 -40.59 10.21
N HIS A 523 -12.88 -40.96 11.44
CA HIS A 523 -12.62 -42.30 12.01
C HIS A 523 -13.86 -43.20 12.04
N THR A 524 -13.63 -44.52 12.14
CA THR A 524 -14.68 -45.54 12.17
C THR A 524 -14.50 -46.46 13.37
N TYR A 525 -15.61 -46.78 14.05
CA TYR A 525 -15.62 -47.66 15.21
C TYR A 525 -16.64 -48.79 15.01
N THR A 526 -16.34 -49.96 15.57
CA THR A 526 -17.23 -51.13 15.52
C THR A 526 -17.53 -51.60 16.94
N MET A 527 -18.81 -51.59 17.34
CA MET A 527 -19.30 -52.22 18.56
C MET A 527 -19.78 -53.63 18.25
N THR A 528 -19.08 -54.63 18.78
CA THR A 528 -19.42 -56.05 18.67
C THR A 528 -20.16 -56.50 19.93
N ILE A 529 -21.39 -57.00 19.76
CA ILE A 529 -22.23 -57.55 20.83
C ILE A 529 -22.36 -59.05 20.58
N THR A 530 -21.80 -59.86 21.47
CA THR A 530 -21.92 -61.32 21.41
C THR A 530 -23.19 -61.75 22.13
N THR A 531 -24.02 -62.54 21.46
CA THR A 531 -25.31 -62.98 21.97
C THR A 531 -25.55 -64.47 21.75
N LYS A 532 -26.48 -65.06 22.49
CA LYS A 532 -27.02 -66.42 22.29
C LYS A 532 -28.50 -66.49 22.66
N ILE A 533 -29.22 -67.54 22.28
CA ILE A 533 -30.60 -67.74 22.75
C ILE A 533 -30.59 -68.01 24.27
N LYS A 534 -31.51 -67.40 25.01
CA LYS A 534 -31.67 -67.63 26.44
C LYS A 534 -31.94 -69.10 26.74
N THR A 535 -31.34 -69.61 27.81
CA THR A 535 -31.50 -71.01 28.22
C THR A 535 -32.94 -71.35 28.63
N ASP A 536 -33.72 -70.36 29.07
CA ASP A 536 -35.12 -70.49 29.49
C ASP A 536 -36.15 -70.04 28.44
N ALA A 537 -35.71 -69.56 27.27
CA ALA A 537 -36.63 -69.19 26.19
C ALA A 537 -37.48 -70.39 25.75
N THR A 538 -38.80 -70.27 25.70
CA THR A 538 -39.67 -71.40 25.31
C THR A 538 -39.82 -71.50 23.79
N ASP A 539 -40.25 -72.66 23.28
CA ASP A 539 -40.58 -72.81 21.85
C ASP A 539 -41.71 -71.85 21.43
N GLU A 540 -42.66 -71.55 22.32
CA GLU A 540 -43.73 -70.57 22.07
C GLU A 540 -43.21 -69.14 21.95
N GLU A 541 -42.17 -68.77 22.68
CA GLU A 541 -41.55 -67.44 22.60
C GLU A 541 -40.72 -67.28 21.32
N LEU A 542 -40.14 -68.36 20.79
CA LEU A 542 -39.35 -68.37 19.57
C LEU A 542 -40.18 -68.56 18.29
N ALA A 543 -41.32 -69.25 18.37
CA ALA A 543 -42.18 -69.57 17.22
C ALA A 543 -42.54 -68.35 16.35
N PRO A 544 -42.92 -67.18 16.91
CA PRO A 544 -43.21 -66.00 16.10
C PRO A 544 -42.03 -65.54 15.25
N TYR A 545 -40.79 -65.64 15.76
CA TYR A 545 -39.59 -65.24 15.03
C TYR A 545 -39.22 -66.24 13.95
N ILE A 546 -39.42 -67.53 14.19
CA ILE A 546 -39.23 -68.58 13.16
C ILE A 546 -40.22 -68.35 12.00
N GLU A 547 -41.48 -68.03 12.29
CA GLU A 547 -42.50 -67.72 11.28
C GLU A 547 -42.22 -66.39 10.53
N GLN A 548 -41.61 -65.42 11.20
CA GLN A 548 -41.31 -64.09 10.66
C GLN A 548 -39.97 -63.98 9.91
N GLY A 549 -39.19 -65.07 9.82
CA GLY A 549 -37.90 -65.08 9.10
C GLY A 549 -36.70 -64.61 9.92
N GLY A 550 -36.79 -64.75 11.25
CA GLY A 550 -35.72 -64.47 12.21
C GLY A 550 -36.03 -63.36 13.19
N ILE A 551 -35.18 -63.21 14.20
CA ILE A 551 -35.19 -62.13 15.19
C ILE A 551 -34.51 -60.90 14.56
N PRO A 552 -35.24 -59.83 14.20
CA PRO A 552 -34.64 -58.63 13.64
C PRO A 552 -33.96 -57.80 14.73
N ASN A 553 -32.84 -57.17 14.38
CA ASN A 553 -32.10 -56.31 15.31
C ASN A 553 -31.64 -55.01 14.64
N GLN A 554 -31.83 -53.86 15.29
CA GLN A 554 -31.43 -52.53 14.80
C GLN A 554 -30.58 -51.83 15.85
N ALA A 555 -29.55 -51.12 15.42
CA ALA A 555 -28.76 -50.24 16.29
C ALA A 555 -28.92 -48.78 15.88
N ASP A 556 -28.69 -47.89 16.84
CA ASP A 556 -28.81 -46.45 16.70
C ASP A 556 -27.47 -45.77 17.01
N LEU A 557 -27.20 -44.68 16.29
CA LEU A 557 -26.13 -43.74 16.60
C LEU A 557 -26.77 -42.43 17.06
N ASN A 558 -26.56 -42.04 18.31
CA ASN A 558 -26.83 -40.68 18.77
C ASN A 558 -25.57 -39.83 18.55
N PHE A 559 -25.66 -38.74 17.81
CA PHE A 559 -24.52 -37.92 17.42
C PHE A 559 -24.86 -36.43 17.44
N GLY A 560 -23.94 -35.55 17.08
CA GLY A 560 -24.26 -34.15 16.86
C GLY A 560 -24.78 -33.45 18.11
N ASN A 561 -25.95 -32.82 17.99
CA ASN A 561 -26.67 -32.20 19.09
C ASN A 561 -27.70 -33.16 19.69
N GLU A 562 -28.15 -32.89 20.91
CA GLU A 562 -29.20 -33.68 21.55
C GLU A 562 -30.44 -33.80 20.66
N GLY A 563 -30.75 -35.04 20.24
CA GLY A 563 -31.88 -35.35 19.35
C GLY A 563 -31.51 -35.92 17.98
N ASP A 564 -30.26 -35.80 17.52
CA ASP A 564 -29.83 -36.38 16.24
C ASP A 564 -29.56 -37.89 16.38
N VAL A 565 -30.29 -38.70 15.61
CA VAL A 565 -30.21 -40.17 15.65
C VAL A 565 -30.18 -40.74 14.23
N LEU A 566 -29.24 -41.64 13.96
CA LEU A 566 -29.24 -42.50 12.76
C LEU A 566 -29.54 -43.95 13.14
N HIS A 567 -30.22 -44.66 12.25
CA HIS A 567 -30.59 -46.05 12.46
C HIS A 567 -29.89 -46.96 11.45
N SER A 568 -29.38 -48.11 11.91
CA SER A 568 -28.78 -49.12 11.04
C SER A 568 -29.82 -49.86 10.20
N ASN A 569 -29.35 -50.69 9.26
CA ASN A 569 -30.14 -51.79 8.69
C ASN A 569 -30.57 -52.80 9.79
N LYS A 570 -31.46 -53.73 9.43
CA LYS A 570 -32.07 -54.72 10.34
C LYS A 570 -31.71 -56.17 9.94
N PRO A 571 -30.50 -56.65 10.25
CA PRO A 571 -30.18 -58.05 10.07
C PRO A 571 -31.04 -58.97 10.95
N THR A 572 -31.21 -60.24 10.56
CA THR A 572 -32.07 -61.20 11.27
C THR A 572 -31.37 -62.52 11.60
N VAL A 573 -31.72 -63.12 12.74
CA VAL A 573 -31.19 -64.43 13.16
C VAL A 573 -32.33 -65.43 13.34
N THR A 574 -32.32 -66.56 12.62
CA THR A 574 -33.36 -67.60 12.75
C THR A 574 -32.99 -68.59 13.86
N PRO A 575 -33.82 -68.76 14.90
CA PRO A 575 -33.65 -69.84 15.87
C PRO A 575 -33.77 -71.23 15.23
N PRO A 576 -33.15 -72.27 15.79
CA PRO A 576 -33.37 -73.63 15.32
C PRO A 576 -34.84 -74.05 15.53
N ALA A 577 -35.37 -74.88 14.63
CA ALA A 577 -36.72 -75.41 14.76
C ALA A 577 -36.89 -76.20 16.08
N PRO A 578 -38.09 -76.19 16.69
CA PRO A 578 -38.37 -76.98 17.89
C PRO A 578 -38.01 -78.45 17.65
N THR A 579 -37.30 -79.05 18.61
CA THR A 579 -37.02 -80.48 18.55
C THR A 579 -38.33 -81.20 18.87
N PRO A 580 -38.84 -82.13 18.03
CA PRO A 580 -40.15 -82.73 18.27
C PRO A 580 -40.21 -83.43 19.63
N GLU A 581 -41.15 -83.01 20.49
CA GLU A 581 -41.47 -83.77 21.70
C GLU A 581 -42.02 -85.16 21.33
N ASP A 582 -41.53 -86.18 22.02
CA ASP A 582 -41.92 -87.59 21.88
C ASP A 582 -43.41 -87.78 22.28
N PRO A 583 -44.31 -88.27 21.41
CA PRO A 583 -45.75 -88.18 21.63
C PRO A 583 -46.25 -89.19 22.66
N LYS A 584 -46.51 -88.75 23.91
CA LYS A 584 -47.32 -89.52 24.86
C LYS A 584 -48.83 -89.38 24.59
N LYS A 585 -49.33 -90.45 23.95
CA LYS A 585 -50.65 -91.14 23.95
C LYS A 585 -51.95 -90.41 24.41
N PRO A 586 -53.10 -90.62 23.71
CA PRO A 586 -54.24 -89.69 23.73
C PRO A 586 -55.55 -90.20 24.39
N GLU A 587 -56.52 -89.25 24.41
CA GLU A 587 -58.00 -89.35 24.38
C GLU A 587 -58.80 -89.46 25.71
N PRO A 588 -60.09 -88.96 25.79
CA PRO A 588 -61.06 -88.80 24.68
C PRO A 588 -61.98 -87.53 24.61
N LYS A 589 -62.24 -87.08 23.36
CA LYS A 589 -63.54 -86.91 22.62
C LYS A 589 -64.83 -86.62 23.46
N GLN A 590 -65.79 -85.73 23.13
CA GLN A 590 -66.46 -85.31 21.86
C GLN A 590 -67.78 -84.52 22.26
N PRO A 591 -68.78 -84.13 21.41
CA PRO A 591 -68.80 -83.04 20.40
C PRO A 591 -70.19 -82.32 20.17
N LEU A 592 -70.29 -81.52 19.08
CA LEU A 592 -71.45 -81.17 18.20
C LEU A 592 -72.25 -79.87 18.50
N LYS A 593 -72.16 -78.81 17.66
CA LYS A 593 -72.83 -78.48 16.34
C LYS A 593 -74.06 -77.54 16.54
N PRO A 594 -74.64 -76.86 15.51
CA PRO A 594 -74.27 -76.65 14.10
C PRO A 594 -74.39 -75.19 13.58
N LYS A 595 -74.14 -75.01 12.26
CA LYS A 595 -73.88 -73.81 11.44
C LYS A 595 -75.12 -73.23 10.70
N LYS A 596 -75.15 -71.88 10.56
CA LYS A 596 -75.47 -71.01 9.37
C LYS A 596 -76.86 -71.13 8.67
N PRO A 597 -77.22 -70.30 7.65
CA PRO A 597 -76.67 -69.02 7.13
C PRO A 597 -77.75 -67.97 6.74
N LEU A 598 -77.36 -66.82 6.13
CA LEU A 598 -77.73 -66.43 4.76
C LEU A 598 -77.17 -65.04 4.35
N THR A 599 -76.58 -64.99 3.14
CA THR A 599 -76.34 -63.82 2.25
C THR A 599 -77.41 -63.80 1.15
N PRO A 600 -77.67 -62.68 0.44
CA PRO A 600 -77.18 -62.49 -0.96
C PRO A 600 -76.76 -61.02 -1.32
N THR A 601 -75.61 -60.77 -1.99
CA THR A 601 -75.34 -60.41 -3.44
C THR A 601 -75.86 -59.03 -3.93
N ASN A 602 -75.28 -58.28 -4.89
CA ASN A 602 -74.15 -58.42 -5.84
C ASN A 602 -73.77 -57.04 -6.48
N HIS A 603 -72.49 -56.87 -6.85
CA HIS A 603 -71.86 -56.34 -8.10
C HIS A 603 -72.64 -55.46 -9.13
N GLN A 604 -72.07 -54.56 -9.97
CA GLN A 604 -70.73 -54.38 -10.56
C GLN A 604 -70.68 -53.07 -11.43
N ALA A 605 -69.51 -52.38 -11.44
CA ALA A 605 -68.74 -51.74 -12.56
C ALA A 605 -69.42 -50.73 -13.57
N PRO A 606 -68.70 -49.90 -14.36
CA PRO A 606 -67.27 -49.99 -14.72
C PRO A 606 -66.46 -48.66 -14.93
N THR A 607 -65.17 -48.87 -15.24
CA THR A 607 -64.20 -48.05 -16.01
C THR A 607 -63.29 -47.01 -15.33
N ASN A 608 -61.99 -47.26 -15.56
CA ASN A 608 -60.77 -46.46 -15.38
C ASN A 608 -60.46 -45.73 -16.73
N PRO A 609 -59.56 -44.70 -16.82
CA PRO A 609 -58.11 -44.97 -16.78
C PRO A 609 -57.16 -43.88 -16.18
N VAL A 610 -56.12 -44.38 -15.51
CA VAL A 610 -54.66 -44.07 -15.57
C VAL A 610 -54.12 -42.62 -15.47
N ASN A 611 -53.54 -42.33 -14.29
CA ASN A 611 -52.18 -41.85 -13.94
C ASN A 611 -51.53 -40.58 -14.58
N PHE A 612 -51.12 -39.62 -13.73
CA PHE A 612 -49.72 -39.17 -13.46
C PHE A 612 -49.68 -38.10 -12.35
N GLY A 613 -48.66 -38.13 -11.48
CA GLY A 613 -48.12 -36.91 -10.82
C GLY A 613 -47.92 -36.94 -9.29
N LYS A 614 -46.66 -36.81 -8.86
CA LYS A 614 -46.14 -36.78 -7.47
C LYS A 614 -46.40 -35.46 -6.72
N SER A 615 -46.39 -35.57 -5.37
CA SER A 615 -45.61 -34.77 -4.40
C SER A 615 -46.34 -33.89 -3.36
N ALA A 616 -45.89 -34.09 -2.10
CA ALA A 616 -45.81 -33.22 -0.91
C ALA A 616 -47.06 -32.85 -0.05
N SER A 617 -47.06 -33.39 1.18
CA SER A 617 -47.75 -32.91 2.40
C SER A 617 -46.93 -31.75 3.05
N LYS A 618 -47.44 -30.65 3.61
CA LYS A 618 -48.46 -30.34 4.65
C LYS A 618 -48.07 -30.62 6.12
N GLY A 619 -47.99 -29.53 6.90
CA GLY A 619 -48.15 -29.41 8.37
C GLY A 619 -47.54 -28.08 8.87
N ILE A 620 -48.25 -26.94 9.07
CA ILE A 620 -49.24 -26.52 10.10
C ILE A 620 -48.63 -26.05 11.45
N HIS A 621 -48.56 -24.71 11.60
CA HIS A 621 -48.98 -23.83 12.74
C HIS A 621 -48.11 -23.77 14.03
N LEU A 622 -47.80 -22.66 14.73
CA LEU A 622 -48.31 -21.28 15.03
C LEU A 622 -47.16 -20.47 15.73
N PRO A 623 -47.29 -19.20 16.23
CA PRO A 623 -48.38 -18.21 16.15
C PRO A 623 -47.95 -16.79 15.66
N MET A 624 -48.97 -15.95 15.49
CA MET A 624 -48.94 -14.53 15.09
C MET A 624 -48.74 -13.56 16.27
N THR A 625 -48.18 -12.38 16.00
CA THR A 625 -48.85 -11.09 16.27
C THR A 625 -48.37 -9.98 15.32
N ASN A 626 -49.35 -9.35 14.66
CA ASN A 626 -49.42 -7.96 14.12
C ASN A 626 -48.56 -6.92 14.89
N THR A 627 -48.08 -5.80 14.35
CA THR A 627 -48.73 -4.78 13.50
C THR A 627 -47.70 -3.87 12.80
N THR A 628 -48.09 -3.40 11.62
CA THR A 628 -47.48 -2.34 10.78
C THR A 628 -47.54 -0.92 11.38
N VAL A 629 -46.47 -0.12 11.22
CA VAL A 629 -46.49 1.36 11.37
C VAL A 629 -45.68 2.08 10.27
N ASN A 630 -46.38 3.01 9.63
CA ASN A 630 -46.11 4.15 8.71
C ASN A 630 -44.69 4.79 8.61
N PRO A 631 -44.28 5.35 7.45
CA PRO A 631 -43.02 6.09 7.28
C PRO A 631 -43.23 7.61 7.41
N LEU A 632 -43.14 8.12 8.63
CA LEU A 632 -42.91 9.55 8.92
C LEU A 632 -42.07 9.58 10.21
N TYR A 633 -41.04 10.44 10.25
CA TYR A 633 -40.01 10.60 11.31
C TYR A 633 -38.67 9.86 11.10
N MET A 634 -37.81 10.44 10.25
CA MET A 634 -36.36 10.50 10.51
C MET A 634 -35.84 11.90 10.15
N ILE A 635 -36.19 12.87 10.99
CA ILE A 635 -35.48 14.14 11.15
C ILE A 635 -35.28 14.30 12.66
N ALA A 636 -34.16 13.81 13.17
CA ALA A 636 -33.52 14.18 14.45
C ALA A 636 -32.39 13.18 14.76
N GLY A 637 -31.18 13.46 14.28
CA GLY A 637 -30.00 12.67 14.58
C GLY A 637 -28.71 13.32 14.12
N LEU A 638 -28.69 14.65 14.00
CA LEU A 638 -27.55 15.42 13.49
C LEU A 638 -27.22 16.62 14.40
N ILE A 639 -27.33 16.46 15.72
CA ILE A 639 -26.84 17.44 16.71
C ILE A 639 -26.43 16.72 18.01
N VAL A 640 -25.45 15.82 18.00
CA VAL A 640 -24.68 15.41 19.22
C VAL A 640 -23.21 15.07 18.92
N LEU A 641 -22.59 15.68 17.89
CA LEU A 641 -21.17 15.45 17.61
C LEU A 641 -20.38 16.73 17.34
N ILE A 642 -20.73 17.82 18.05
CA ILE A 642 -19.99 19.10 18.05
C ILE A 642 -19.54 19.52 19.48
N VAL A 643 -19.75 18.68 20.51
CA VAL A 643 -19.33 19.02 21.90
C VAL A 643 -18.14 18.18 22.40
N ALA A 644 -17.58 17.26 21.60
CA ALA A 644 -16.47 16.39 22.03
C ALA A 644 -15.06 16.80 21.58
N ILE A 645 -14.88 17.90 20.81
CA ILE A 645 -13.56 18.33 20.30
C ILE A 645 -13.02 19.60 21.00
N SER A 646 -13.77 20.21 21.92
CA SER A 646 -13.35 21.47 22.57
C SER A 646 -12.75 21.30 23.98
N PHE A 647 -12.36 20.09 24.40
CA PHE A 647 -11.78 19.85 25.74
C PHE A 647 -10.49 19.02 25.78
N GLY A 648 -9.79 18.89 24.65
CA GLY A 648 -8.59 18.04 24.51
C GLY A 648 -7.23 18.74 24.34
N ILE A 649 -7.12 20.07 24.44
CA ILE A 649 -5.85 20.81 24.13
C ILE A 649 -5.41 21.75 25.26
N THR A 650 -5.67 21.45 26.53
CA THR A 650 -5.12 22.25 27.66
C THR A 650 -4.60 21.43 28.82
N LYS A 651 -3.78 20.40 28.54
CA LYS A 651 -2.98 19.77 29.60
C LYS A 651 -1.74 19.03 29.11
N ASN A 652 -0.79 19.72 28.47
CA ASN A 652 0.59 19.23 28.43
C ASN A 652 1.64 20.34 28.16
N LYS A 653 1.67 21.35 29.03
CA LYS A 653 2.85 22.21 29.17
C LYS A 653 3.02 22.62 30.64
N LYS A 654 3.70 21.77 31.41
CA LYS A 654 4.54 22.10 32.58
C LYS A 654 4.96 20.83 33.31
N ARG A 655 6.19 20.36 33.04
CA ARG A 655 7.18 19.85 34.02
C ARG A 655 8.35 19.18 33.28
N LYS A 656 9.45 19.92 33.12
CA LYS A 656 10.79 19.59 33.67
C LYS A 656 11.82 20.59 33.12
N ASN A 657 12.41 21.31 34.06
CA ASN A 657 13.62 22.14 34.05
C ASN A 657 13.72 23.27 33.05
#